data_AF-A0A355F547-F1
#
_entry.id   AF-A0A355F547-F1
#
_cell.length_a   1.000
_cell.length_b   1.000
_cell.length_c   1.000
_cell.angle_alpha   90.00
_cell.angle_beta   90.00
_cell.angle_gamma   90.00
#
_symmetry.space_group_name_H-M   'P 1'
#
loop_
_entity.id
_entity.type
_entity.pdbx_description
1 polymer ?
#
loop_
_entity_poly.entity_id
_entity_poly.type
_entity_poly.pdbx_seq_one_letter_code
_entity_poly.pdbx_strand_id
1 'polypeptide(L)'
;MSPHDDPSPWADAPVIELAGNAPLDLAAGGAWQVAAGTVSVFACRDDGMRFHLTKLVPGNLLLGVRPASGLRLEAVGGRNSRLLDLGADVVRRGAEDSGRFSFLAPLLDGWVSGLLAETVRTVAPKAFQELRSGEETVLKAEGAAVRPREGVVWVSCGDGTCHFLGQPEIALPEGDLLPVPEVAWLSGTAGARVSSRTTSELLREPHAWEEGLARYHELFLAHLDLWIDRSLGDERSRLERKAQLDRHTMGSAYSRLAAVLTDLPHREIELDEATEPLLAACRVVGEVIGARFRPPVELTGGVRQKDRLVAICSASQVRHRRVILRGDWWRRDNGPLVAFRVLDAERKLRQPVALVPTSPHSYDLVDPVAQTRRPVDAAVSEELSGEGYMFYPPLPARALGKGDLLRALLRDRESDLVTIGLMGVAGGLLGLLIPIFTGLIFGSVIPGAHRGQLLVLVLALVVGALGSSVFQITRSIAVLRLGGKMDGAVQAAVWDRLLGLPVHFFRRYTVGDLLSRSMGVDAMRELLTGNVITSILASVFSVFSFALLFYYSWRLALLATVLVIVLSAVTMTLVWLQVRHQRELLRLQGKVASLLFGLLGGLSKLRVGGAVPRAFTLWAQRFAEQRQTAIRAQRVAIVQTTVNSTYGLLT
;
A
#
# COMPACT_ATOMS: atom_id res chain seq x y z
N MET A 1 -39.49 29.08 20.56
CA MET A 1 -40.46 27.98 20.79
C MET A 1 -39.97 26.81 19.97
N SER A 2 -39.41 25.79 20.62
CA SER A 2 -38.88 24.59 19.96
C SER A 2 -40.04 23.74 19.44
N PRO A 3 -39.96 23.14 18.24
CA PRO A 3 -41.06 22.39 17.63
C PRO A 3 -41.17 20.95 18.18
N HIS A 4 -40.98 20.75 19.50
CA HIS A 4 -40.83 19.41 20.10
C HIS A 4 -41.95 18.98 21.07
N ASP A 5 -43.02 19.74 21.22
CA ASP A 5 -44.13 19.43 22.15
C ASP A 5 -45.46 19.18 21.42
N ASP A 6 -45.45 18.40 20.34
CA ASP A 6 -46.68 17.70 19.91
C ASP A 6 -46.62 16.30 20.50
N PRO A 7 -47.62 15.85 21.30
CA PRO A 7 -47.62 14.51 21.86
C PRO A 7 -47.55 13.51 20.70
N SER A 8 -46.57 12.60 20.74
CA SER A 8 -46.44 11.55 19.73
C SER A 8 -47.81 10.88 19.57
N PRO A 9 -48.34 10.75 18.35
CA PRO A 9 -49.65 10.14 18.10
C PRO A 9 -49.73 8.67 18.55
N TRP A 10 -48.59 8.11 18.97
CA TRP A 10 -48.37 6.75 19.41
C TRP A 10 -48.02 6.64 20.91
N ALA A 11 -48.32 7.66 21.72
CA ALA A 11 -47.92 7.71 23.13
C ALA A 11 -48.35 6.47 23.96
N ASP A 12 -49.44 5.81 23.57
CA ASP A 12 -49.97 4.62 24.24
C ASP A 12 -49.49 3.29 23.62
N ALA A 13 -48.62 3.32 22.61
CA ALA A 13 -48.13 2.12 21.93
C ALA A 13 -47.11 1.34 22.79
N PRO A 14 -47.23 0.00 22.88
CA PRO A 14 -46.29 -0.82 23.66
C PRO A 14 -44.85 -0.71 23.13
N VAL A 15 -43.88 -0.62 24.05
CA VAL A 15 -42.45 -0.50 23.73
C VAL A 15 -41.80 -1.88 23.71
N ILE A 16 -41.13 -2.22 22.61
CA ILE A 16 -40.31 -3.43 22.45
C ILE A 16 -38.82 -3.05 22.52
N GLU A 17 -38.08 -3.70 23.42
CA GLU A 17 -36.61 -3.62 23.40
C GLU A 17 -36.04 -4.59 22.37
N LEU A 18 -35.32 -4.06 21.39
CA LEU A 18 -34.73 -4.88 20.33
C LEU A 18 -33.21 -4.99 20.55
N ALA A 19 -32.75 -6.19 20.91
CA ALA A 19 -31.34 -6.49 21.13
C ALA A 19 -30.72 -7.16 19.88
N GLY A 20 -29.41 -7.00 19.71
CA GLY A 20 -28.70 -7.54 18.54
C GLY A 20 -28.70 -9.08 18.42
N ASN A 21 -29.01 -9.79 19.50
CA ASN A 21 -29.09 -11.26 19.57
C ASN A 21 -30.53 -11.81 19.48
N ALA A 22 -31.54 -10.94 19.42
CA ALA A 22 -32.94 -11.31 19.29
C ALA A 22 -33.56 -10.50 18.14
N PRO A 23 -33.31 -10.90 16.87
CA PRO A 23 -33.87 -10.22 15.71
C PRO A 23 -35.40 -10.30 15.71
N LEU A 24 -36.05 -9.22 15.28
CA LEU A 24 -37.47 -9.18 15.02
C LEU A 24 -37.73 -9.67 13.59
N ASP A 25 -38.53 -10.73 13.46
CA ASP A 25 -38.94 -11.25 12.16
C ASP A 25 -40.11 -10.40 11.60
N LEU A 26 -39.88 -9.76 10.45
CA LEU A 26 -40.91 -8.92 9.82
C LEU A 26 -41.97 -9.74 9.08
N ALA A 27 -41.76 -11.06 8.92
CA ALA A 27 -42.75 -11.96 8.34
C ALA A 27 -43.99 -12.14 9.23
N ALA A 28 -43.86 -11.90 10.53
CA ALA A 28 -44.95 -12.03 11.50
C ALA A 28 -46.12 -11.04 11.26
N GLY A 29 -45.91 -10.04 10.39
CA GLY A 29 -46.88 -8.97 10.14
C GLY A 29 -46.91 -7.96 11.29
N GLY A 30 -47.15 -6.69 10.99
CA GLY A 30 -47.16 -5.62 11.98
C GLY A 30 -46.60 -4.30 11.46
N ALA A 31 -46.59 -3.31 12.33
CA ALA A 31 -46.02 -1.99 12.06
C ALA A 31 -45.33 -1.49 13.31
N TRP A 32 -44.09 -1.02 13.17
CA TRP A 32 -43.27 -0.55 14.27
C TRP A 32 -42.65 0.80 13.94
N GLN A 33 -42.42 1.63 14.94
CA GLN A 33 -41.63 2.86 14.79
C GLN A 33 -40.40 2.82 15.70
N VAL A 34 -39.26 3.27 15.20
CA VAL A 34 -38.06 3.39 16.04
C VAL A 34 -38.23 4.54 17.02
N ALA A 35 -38.30 4.24 18.33
CA ALA A 35 -38.37 5.25 19.39
C ALA A 35 -36.99 5.73 19.83
N ALA A 36 -36.00 4.82 19.89
CA ALA A 36 -34.65 5.15 20.32
C ALA A 36 -33.62 4.17 19.74
N GLY A 37 -32.36 4.61 19.66
CA GLY A 37 -31.27 3.79 19.12
C GLY A 37 -31.30 3.67 17.60
N THR A 38 -30.74 2.59 17.06
CA THR A 38 -30.71 2.34 15.60
C THR A 38 -31.09 0.90 15.31
N VAL A 39 -31.88 0.66 14.27
CA VAL A 39 -32.30 -0.69 13.87
C VAL A 39 -31.81 -0.95 12.46
N SER A 40 -31.14 -2.07 12.23
CA SER A 40 -30.64 -2.45 10.91
C SER A 40 -31.52 -3.55 10.33
N VAL A 41 -31.96 -3.39 9.09
CA VAL A 41 -32.81 -4.36 8.39
C VAL A 41 -31.93 -5.24 7.51
N PHE A 42 -32.11 -6.55 7.61
CA PHE A 42 -31.40 -7.55 6.85
C PHE A 42 -32.38 -8.40 6.05
N ALA A 43 -32.02 -8.74 4.81
CA ALA A 43 -32.65 -9.86 4.12
C ALA A 43 -31.93 -11.15 4.47
N CYS A 44 -32.70 -12.14 4.87
CA CYS A 44 -32.22 -13.46 5.26
C CYS A 44 -32.77 -14.48 4.27
N ARG A 45 -31.87 -15.26 3.67
CA ARG A 45 -32.23 -16.39 2.81
C ARG A 45 -32.36 -17.66 3.64
N ASP A 46 -33.12 -18.62 3.16
CA ASP A 46 -33.38 -19.88 3.87
C ASP A 46 -32.12 -20.71 4.17
N ASP A 47 -31.02 -20.47 3.45
CA ASP A 47 -29.70 -21.07 3.69
C ASP A 47 -28.90 -20.40 4.83
N GLY A 48 -29.45 -19.38 5.47
CA GLY A 48 -28.85 -18.66 6.59
C GLY A 48 -27.96 -17.47 6.18
N MET A 49 -27.82 -17.16 4.89
CA MET A 49 -27.12 -15.95 4.46
C MET A 49 -27.93 -14.70 4.80
N ARG A 50 -27.23 -13.66 5.29
CA ARG A 50 -27.82 -12.36 5.65
C ARG A 50 -27.19 -11.23 4.85
N PHE A 51 -28.03 -10.40 4.26
CA PHE A 51 -27.64 -9.22 3.48
C PHE A 51 -28.17 -7.97 4.16
N HIS A 52 -27.29 -7.05 4.51
CA HIS A 52 -27.70 -5.76 5.07
C HIS A 52 -28.41 -4.95 3.99
N LEU A 53 -29.54 -4.33 4.34
CA LEU A 53 -30.34 -3.51 3.41
C LEU A 53 -30.30 -2.04 3.78
N THR A 54 -30.65 -1.71 5.03
CA THR A 54 -30.79 -0.32 5.45
C THR A 54 -30.72 -0.19 6.96
N LYS A 55 -30.46 1.04 7.42
CA LYS A 55 -30.38 1.39 8.83
C LYS A 55 -31.38 2.48 9.18
N LEU A 56 -32.29 2.15 10.08
CA LEU A 56 -33.35 3.01 10.58
C LEU A 56 -32.91 3.73 11.86
N VAL A 57 -33.31 4.99 11.98
CA VAL A 57 -33.06 5.90 13.12
C VAL A 57 -34.39 6.30 13.79
N PRO A 58 -34.37 6.94 14.98
CA PRO A 58 -35.59 7.31 15.68
C PRO A 58 -36.53 8.15 14.79
N GLY A 59 -37.81 7.77 14.77
CA GLY A 59 -38.85 8.34 13.92
C GLY A 59 -39.15 7.52 12.65
N ASN A 60 -38.26 6.65 12.20
CA ASN A 60 -38.53 5.81 11.01
C ASN A 60 -39.55 4.70 11.29
N LEU A 61 -40.38 4.43 10.29
CA LEU A 61 -41.34 3.34 10.27
C LEU A 61 -40.70 2.05 9.73
N LEU A 62 -41.14 0.92 10.27
CA LEU A 62 -40.77 -0.43 9.91
C LEU A 62 -42.08 -1.21 9.73
N LEU A 63 -42.29 -1.80 8.56
CA LEU A 63 -43.52 -2.55 8.27
C LEU A 63 -43.23 -4.03 8.10
N GLY A 64 -44.21 -4.86 8.45
CA GLY A 64 -44.18 -6.29 8.18
C GLY A 64 -44.15 -6.56 6.69
N VAL A 65 -43.27 -7.49 6.28
CA VAL A 65 -43.05 -7.85 4.88
C VAL A 65 -43.24 -9.35 4.75
N ARG A 66 -44.18 -9.76 3.89
CA ARG A 66 -44.40 -11.19 3.63
C ARG A 66 -43.18 -11.78 2.92
N PRO A 67 -42.68 -12.96 3.33
CA PRO A 67 -41.59 -13.62 2.63
C PRO A 67 -41.96 -13.93 1.18
N ALA A 68 -41.03 -13.70 0.26
CA ALA A 68 -41.15 -14.00 -1.16
C ALA A 68 -39.77 -14.35 -1.72
N SER A 69 -39.73 -15.14 -2.80
CA SER A 69 -38.47 -15.57 -3.46
C SER A 69 -37.43 -16.18 -2.51
N GLY A 70 -37.86 -16.92 -1.47
CA GLY A 70 -36.93 -17.54 -0.50
C GLY A 70 -36.20 -16.56 0.43
N LEU A 71 -36.65 -15.31 0.48
CA LEU A 71 -36.10 -14.24 1.31
C LEU A 71 -37.14 -13.78 2.35
N ARG A 72 -36.66 -13.56 3.58
CA ARG A 72 -37.42 -12.91 4.66
C ARG A 72 -36.63 -11.72 5.21
N LEU A 73 -37.33 -10.72 5.75
CA LEU A 73 -36.67 -9.56 6.34
C LEU A 73 -36.61 -9.67 7.87
N GLU A 74 -35.43 -9.45 8.43
CA GLU A 74 -35.18 -9.44 9.87
C GLU A 74 -34.66 -8.06 10.30
N ALA A 75 -35.24 -7.50 11.36
CA ALA A 75 -34.79 -6.25 11.96
C ALA A 75 -33.93 -6.55 13.20
N VAL A 76 -32.73 -5.97 13.25
CA VAL A 76 -31.74 -6.18 14.32
C VAL A 76 -31.46 -4.88 15.03
N GLY A 77 -31.63 -4.88 16.35
CA GLY A 77 -31.37 -3.71 17.18
C GLY A 77 -29.88 -3.50 17.47
N GLY A 78 -29.45 -2.24 17.37
CA GLY A 78 -28.19 -1.77 17.94
C GLY A 78 -28.24 -1.65 19.47
N ARG A 79 -27.30 -0.90 20.05
CA ARG A 79 -27.30 -0.66 21.50
C ARG A 79 -28.48 0.24 21.89
N ASN A 80 -29.23 -0.19 22.90
CA ASN A 80 -30.38 0.52 23.47
C ASN A 80 -31.48 0.85 22.44
N SER A 81 -31.68 -0.03 21.46
CA SER A 81 -32.72 0.15 20.45
C SER A 81 -34.10 -0.20 21.01
N ARG A 82 -35.05 0.72 20.84
CA ARG A 82 -36.44 0.57 21.28
C ARG A 82 -37.37 0.84 20.11
N LEU A 83 -38.35 -0.05 19.92
CA LEU A 83 -39.41 0.07 18.94
C LEU A 83 -40.74 0.33 19.65
N LEU A 84 -41.61 1.13 19.05
CA LEU A 84 -43.04 1.18 19.39
C LEU A 84 -43.76 0.20 18.48
N ASP A 85 -44.51 -0.73 19.06
CA ASP A 85 -45.38 -1.62 18.29
C ASP A 85 -46.74 -0.94 18.09
N LEU A 86 -46.96 -0.51 16.85
CA LEU A 86 -48.19 0.18 16.46
C LEU A 86 -49.30 -0.83 16.17
N GLY A 87 -48.96 -2.04 15.73
CA GLY A 87 -49.91 -3.00 15.15
C GLY A 87 -50.40 -2.59 13.76
N ALA A 88 -50.73 -3.58 12.92
CA ALA A 88 -51.18 -3.35 11.54
C ALA A 88 -52.51 -2.55 11.47
N ASP A 89 -53.39 -2.75 12.45
CA ASP A 89 -54.71 -2.11 12.51
C ASP A 89 -54.66 -0.61 12.80
N VAL A 90 -53.58 -0.13 13.40
CA VAL A 90 -53.41 1.30 13.72
C VAL A 90 -53.00 2.09 12.47
N VAL A 91 -52.14 1.51 11.63
CA VAL A 91 -51.78 2.12 10.33
C VAL A 91 -53.00 2.19 9.42
N ARG A 92 -53.81 1.13 9.40
CA ARG A 92 -55.06 1.04 8.62
C ARG A 92 -56.11 2.06 9.07
N ARG A 93 -56.38 2.17 10.38
CA ARG A 93 -57.29 3.19 10.93
C ARG A 93 -56.77 4.62 10.73
N GLY A 94 -55.46 4.81 10.75
CA GLY A 94 -54.84 6.10 10.44
C GLY A 94 -55.10 6.53 9.00
N ALA A 95 -55.09 5.61 8.04
CA ALA A 95 -55.43 5.92 6.65
C ALA A 95 -56.90 6.34 6.47
N GLU A 96 -57.83 5.68 7.18
CA GLU A 96 -59.28 5.99 7.12
C GLU A 96 -59.62 7.41 7.64
N ASP A 97 -58.84 7.96 8.58
CA ASP A 97 -58.93 9.34 9.08
C ASP A 97 -57.78 10.21 8.51
N SER A 98 -57.67 10.22 7.18
CA SER A 98 -56.61 10.89 6.41
C SER A 98 -56.40 12.39 6.73
N GLY A 99 -57.40 13.08 7.29
CA GLY A 99 -57.28 14.46 7.76
C GLY A 99 -56.48 14.61 9.07
N ARG A 100 -56.53 13.59 9.94
CA ARG A 100 -55.88 13.59 11.27
C ARG A 100 -54.49 12.92 11.26
N PHE A 101 -54.21 12.08 10.26
CA PHE A 101 -52.98 11.30 10.14
C PHE A 101 -52.13 11.67 8.90
N SER A 102 -52.10 12.96 8.54
CA SER A 102 -51.27 13.47 7.42
C SER A 102 -49.76 13.17 7.57
N PHE A 103 -49.30 12.90 8.80
CA PHE A 103 -47.93 12.51 9.10
C PHE A 103 -47.59 11.06 8.70
N LEU A 104 -48.56 10.23 8.30
CA LEU A 104 -48.32 8.85 7.89
C LEU A 104 -47.67 8.74 6.49
N ALA A 105 -48.05 9.62 5.56
CA ALA A 105 -47.49 9.67 4.21
C ALA A 105 -45.94 9.74 4.18
N PRO A 106 -45.27 10.69 4.87
CA PRO A 106 -43.80 10.76 4.86
C PRO A 106 -43.13 9.57 5.55
N LEU A 107 -43.81 8.90 6.48
CA LEU A 107 -43.30 7.70 7.13
C LEU A 107 -43.30 6.48 6.19
N LEU A 108 -44.35 6.33 5.39
CA LEU A 108 -44.44 5.32 4.34
C LEU A 108 -43.40 5.56 3.24
N ASP A 109 -43.27 6.81 2.79
CA ASP A 109 -42.30 7.19 1.76
C ASP A 109 -40.86 6.89 2.19
N GLY A 110 -40.55 7.16 3.47
CA GLY A 110 -39.26 6.86 4.08
C GLY A 110 -38.95 5.36 4.13
N TRP A 111 -39.96 4.52 4.42
CA TRP A 111 -39.81 3.07 4.40
C TRP A 111 -39.56 2.53 2.99
N VAL A 112 -40.39 2.95 2.02
CA VAL A 112 -40.26 2.55 0.59
C VAL A 112 -38.88 2.92 0.06
N SER A 113 -38.47 4.18 0.25
CA SER A 113 -37.17 4.66 -0.24
C SER A 113 -35.98 3.98 0.46
N GLY A 114 -36.11 3.70 1.75
CA GLY A 114 -35.07 3.08 2.56
C GLY A 114 -34.71 1.65 2.12
N LEU A 115 -35.67 0.87 1.63
CA LEU A 115 -35.45 -0.52 1.22
C LEU A 115 -34.53 -0.65 -0.01
N LEU A 116 -34.61 0.28 -0.97
CA LEU A 116 -33.84 0.24 -2.22
C LEU A 116 -32.49 0.96 -2.17
N ALA A 117 -32.20 1.68 -1.08
CA ALA A 117 -31.05 2.58 -1.00
C ALA A 117 -29.68 1.89 -1.17
N GLU A 118 -29.51 0.65 -0.71
CA GLU A 118 -28.24 -0.09 -0.84
C GLU A 118 -28.21 -1.08 -2.02
N THR A 119 -29.37 -1.47 -2.54
CA THR A 119 -29.49 -2.53 -3.57
C THR A 119 -29.38 -1.98 -4.99
N VAL A 120 -29.82 -0.74 -5.22
CA VAL A 120 -29.76 -0.08 -6.53
C VAL A 120 -28.37 0.55 -6.74
N ARG A 121 -27.39 -0.28 -7.14
CA ARG A 121 -26.04 0.17 -7.55
C ARG A 121 -25.91 0.44 -9.06
N THR A 122 -26.89 0.01 -9.84
CA THR A 122 -26.98 0.29 -11.27
C THR A 122 -27.24 1.78 -11.47
N VAL A 123 -26.40 2.44 -12.26
CA VAL A 123 -26.53 3.87 -12.58
C VAL A 123 -27.90 4.09 -13.19
N ALA A 124 -28.76 4.87 -12.52
CA ALA A 124 -30.04 5.26 -13.06
C ALA A 124 -29.86 5.84 -14.48
N PRO A 125 -30.74 5.52 -15.44
CA PRO A 125 -30.61 5.96 -16.82
C PRO A 125 -30.48 7.49 -16.89
N LYS A 126 -29.44 7.96 -17.63
CA LYS A 126 -29.12 9.40 -17.74
C LYS A 126 -30.22 10.22 -18.44
N ALA A 127 -31.02 9.57 -19.28
CA ALA A 127 -32.18 10.14 -19.93
C ALA A 127 -33.44 9.47 -19.36
N PHE A 128 -34.29 10.26 -18.72
CA PHE A 128 -35.57 9.79 -18.17
C PHE A 128 -36.65 10.86 -18.34
N GLN A 129 -37.91 10.45 -18.37
CA GLN A 129 -39.05 11.36 -18.26
C GLN A 129 -39.46 11.48 -16.78
N GLU A 130 -39.69 12.71 -16.34
CA GLU A 130 -40.10 13.00 -14.97
C GLU A 130 -41.54 12.56 -14.74
N LEU A 131 -41.78 11.73 -13.72
CA LEU A 131 -43.12 11.45 -13.21
C LEU A 131 -43.53 12.58 -12.27
N ARG A 132 -44.52 13.37 -12.71
CA ARG A 132 -45.10 14.47 -11.92
C ARG A 132 -46.45 14.05 -11.37
N SER A 133 -46.60 14.12 -10.06
CA SER A 133 -47.83 13.68 -9.39
C SER A 133 -49.08 14.34 -9.97
N GLY A 134 -50.13 13.54 -10.20
CA GLY A 134 -51.41 13.99 -10.74
C GLY A 134 -51.43 14.15 -12.27
N GLU A 135 -50.29 13.93 -12.95
CA GLU A 135 -50.21 13.95 -14.41
C GLU A 135 -50.13 12.53 -14.99
N GLU A 136 -50.69 12.35 -16.19
CA GLU A 136 -50.52 11.14 -16.99
C GLU A 136 -49.30 11.31 -17.91
N THR A 137 -48.34 10.39 -17.81
CA THR A 137 -47.10 10.41 -18.59
C THR A 137 -47.12 9.29 -19.63
N VAL A 138 -46.91 9.63 -20.90
CA VAL A 138 -46.82 8.64 -21.99
C VAL A 138 -45.35 8.34 -22.31
N LEU A 139 -45.00 7.06 -22.38
CA LEU A 139 -43.64 6.64 -22.74
C LEU A 139 -43.35 6.89 -24.22
N LYS A 140 -42.36 7.75 -24.50
CA LYS A 140 -42.06 8.24 -25.87
C LYS A 140 -41.33 7.23 -26.76
N ALA A 141 -40.64 6.26 -26.16
CA ALA A 141 -39.83 5.29 -26.88
C ALA A 141 -39.81 3.96 -26.12
N GLU A 142 -39.49 2.89 -26.83
CA GLU A 142 -39.36 1.57 -26.25
C GLU A 142 -38.15 1.53 -25.30
N GLY A 143 -38.34 1.04 -24.07
CA GLY A 143 -37.33 1.07 -23.03
C GLY A 143 -37.08 2.45 -22.42
N ALA A 144 -37.92 3.46 -22.72
CA ALA A 144 -37.81 4.78 -22.10
C ALA A 144 -38.01 4.66 -20.59
N ALA A 145 -37.10 5.26 -19.82
CA ALA A 145 -37.19 5.28 -18.37
C ALA A 145 -38.04 6.45 -17.87
N VAL A 146 -38.89 6.19 -16.88
CA VAL A 146 -39.66 7.20 -16.15
C VAL A 146 -39.36 7.08 -14.66
N ARG A 147 -39.15 8.21 -13.98
CA ARG A 147 -38.87 8.24 -12.54
C ARG A 147 -39.35 9.54 -11.89
N PRO A 148 -39.67 9.54 -10.60
CA PRO A 148 -39.91 10.78 -9.87
C PRO A 148 -38.59 11.53 -9.64
N ARG A 149 -38.72 12.85 -9.56
CA ARG A 149 -37.59 13.75 -9.27
C ARG A 149 -37.38 13.94 -7.76
N GLU A 150 -38.46 13.92 -6.99
CA GLU A 150 -38.44 14.10 -5.54
C GLU A 150 -39.55 13.26 -4.92
N GLY A 151 -39.26 12.62 -3.77
CA GLY A 151 -40.22 11.83 -3.01
C GLY A 151 -40.60 10.49 -3.63
N VAL A 152 -41.73 9.94 -3.18
CA VAL A 152 -42.33 8.71 -3.69
C VAL A 152 -43.58 9.07 -4.48
N VAL A 153 -43.70 8.49 -5.67
CA VAL A 153 -44.89 8.64 -6.52
C VAL A 153 -45.47 7.25 -6.75
N TRP A 154 -46.77 7.12 -6.55
CA TRP A 154 -47.48 5.88 -6.83
C TRP A 154 -47.94 5.85 -8.27
N VAL A 155 -47.65 4.75 -8.92
CA VAL A 155 -47.74 4.64 -10.37
C VAL A 155 -48.62 3.47 -10.74
N SER A 156 -49.58 3.68 -11.64
CA SER A 156 -50.33 2.61 -12.29
C SER A 156 -50.06 2.64 -13.79
N CYS A 157 -49.67 1.47 -14.33
CA CYS A 157 -49.43 1.27 -15.76
C CYS A 157 -50.75 0.79 -16.38
N GLY A 158 -51.31 1.58 -17.29
CA GLY A 158 -52.52 1.22 -18.04
C GLY A 158 -52.14 0.45 -19.31
N ASP A 159 -52.38 1.06 -20.47
CA ASP A 159 -52.06 0.49 -21.78
C ASP A 159 -50.55 0.18 -21.90
N GLY A 160 -50.15 -1.10 -21.92
CA GLY A 160 -48.77 -1.54 -22.18
C GLY A 160 -48.06 -2.19 -20.98
N THR A 161 -46.83 -2.68 -21.20
CA THR A 161 -46.05 -3.35 -20.14
C THR A 161 -44.97 -2.44 -19.59
N CYS A 162 -44.98 -2.23 -18.27
CA CYS A 162 -43.94 -1.52 -17.54
C CYS A 162 -43.04 -2.51 -16.79
N HIS A 163 -41.75 -2.22 -16.68
CA HIS A 163 -40.76 -3.03 -15.98
C HIS A 163 -40.11 -2.23 -14.85
N PHE A 164 -40.05 -2.82 -13.66
CA PHE A 164 -39.46 -2.18 -12.49
C PHE A 164 -37.92 -2.21 -12.58
N LEU A 165 -37.27 -1.07 -12.30
CA LEU A 165 -35.81 -0.88 -12.43
C LEU A 165 -35.26 -1.24 -13.82
N GLY A 166 -36.12 -1.23 -14.84
CA GLY A 166 -35.80 -1.68 -16.20
C GLY A 166 -35.36 -3.14 -16.30
N GLN A 167 -35.75 -3.97 -15.35
CA GLN A 167 -35.47 -5.40 -15.37
C GLN A 167 -36.61 -6.13 -16.10
N PRO A 168 -36.35 -6.76 -17.27
CA PRO A 168 -37.39 -7.48 -18.01
C PRO A 168 -38.04 -8.60 -17.19
N GLU A 169 -37.31 -9.15 -16.22
CA GLU A 169 -37.79 -10.19 -15.30
C GLU A 169 -38.82 -9.68 -14.27
N ILE A 170 -38.96 -8.36 -14.10
CA ILE A 170 -39.84 -7.72 -13.11
C ILE A 170 -40.86 -6.83 -13.84
N ALA A 171 -41.84 -7.45 -14.49
CA ALA A 171 -42.93 -6.75 -15.16
C ALA A 171 -44.05 -6.35 -14.19
N LEU A 172 -44.60 -5.16 -14.37
CA LEU A 172 -45.84 -4.70 -13.74
C LEU A 172 -47.03 -5.11 -14.61
N PRO A 173 -47.99 -5.86 -14.04
CA PRO A 173 -49.30 -6.08 -14.65
C PRO A 173 -50.05 -4.77 -14.90
N GLU A 174 -50.96 -4.80 -15.87
CA GLU A 174 -51.87 -3.68 -16.15
C GLU A 174 -52.79 -3.42 -14.94
N GLY A 175 -52.85 -2.17 -14.51
CA GLY A 175 -53.68 -1.73 -13.37
C GLY A 175 -52.99 -1.81 -12.00
N ASP A 176 -51.88 -2.53 -11.85
CA ASP A 176 -51.14 -2.61 -10.57
C ASP A 176 -50.63 -1.23 -10.15
N LEU A 177 -50.89 -0.87 -8.89
CA LEU A 177 -50.45 0.39 -8.30
C LEU A 177 -49.15 0.16 -7.52
N LEU A 178 -48.07 0.87 -7.87
CA LEU A 178 -46.76 0.66 -7.26
C LEU A 178 -46.15 1.99 -6.77
N PRO A 179 -45.68 2.09 -5.51
CA PRO A 179 -44.85 3.19 -5.06
C PRO A 179 -43.46 3.12 -5.71
N VAL A 180 -43.08 4.18 -6.41
CA VAL A 180 -41.77 4.35 -7.05
C VAL A 180 -41.02 5.46 -6.31
N PRO A 181 -39.93 5.17 -5.59
CA PRO A 181 -39.09 6.20 -4.98
C PRO A 181 -38.14 6.85 -5.98
N GLU A 182 -37.52 7.98 -5.62
CA GLU A 182 -36.53 8.70 -6.44
C GLU A 182 -35.40 7.80 -6.99
N VAL A 183 -34.96 6.82 -6.20
CA VAL A 183 -33.88 5.90 -6.57
C VAL A 183 -34.31 4.84 -7.61
N ALA A 184 -35.61 4.66 -7.82
CA ALA A 184 -36.17 3.68 -8.74
C ALA A 184 -36.68 4.34 -10.03
N TRP A 185 -36.81 3.54 -11.08
CA TRP A 185 -37.42 3.93 -12.35
C TRP A 185 -38.26 2.80 -12.90
N LEU A 186 -39.22 3.14 -13.74
CA LEU A 186 -39.93 2.18 -14.59
C LEU A 186 -39.44 2.34 -16.03
N SER A 187 -39.37 1.25 -16.79
CA SER A 187 -39.21 1.31 -18.24
C SER A 187 -40.30 0.52 -18.91
N GLY A 188 -40.86 1.00 -20.00
CA GLY A 188 -41.95 0.29 -20.68
C GLY A 188 -41.91 0.41 -22.19
N THR A 189 -42.93 -0.17 -22.81
CA THR A 189 -43.14 -0.12 -24.26
C THR A 189 -43.50 1.29 -24.73
N ALA A 190 -43.17 1.60 -25.98
CA ALA A 190 -43.55 2.88 -26.58
C ALA A 190 -45.08 3.04 -26.57
N GLY A 191 -45.57 4.21 -26.15
CA GLY A 191 -46.99 4.48 -26.01
C GLY A 191 -47.61 4.08 -24.68
N ALA A 192 -46.83 3.48 -23.76
CA ALA A 192 -47.37 3.08 -22.47
C ALA A 192 -47.83 4.27 -21.64
N ARG A 193 -49.05 4.20 -21.09
CA ARG A 193 -49.64 5.28 -20.28
C ARG A 193 -49.47 5.01 -18.80
N VAL A 194 -48.88 5.98 -18.13
CA VAL A 194 -48.50 5.88 -16.72
C VAL A 194 -49.20 6.99 -15.96
N SER A 195 -50.14 6.62 -15.10
CA SER A 195 -50.82 7.56 -14.20
C SER A 195 -50.09 7.63 -12.87
N SER A 196 -50.02 8.84 -12.29
CA SER A 196 -49.23 9.10 -11.09
C SER A 196 -50.05 9.79 -10.00
N ARG A 197 -49.86 9.36 -8.75
CA ARG A 197 -50.55 9.89 -7.57
C ARG A 197 -49.60 10.03 -6.38
N THR A 198 -49.90 10.93 -5.45
CA THR A 198 -49.15 11.03 -4.19
C THR A 198 -49.60 10.00 -3.16
N THR A 199 -48.73 9.68 -2.20
CA THR A 199 -49.09 8.86 -1.03
C THR A 199 -50.27 9.47 -0.26
N SER A 200 -50.33 10.79 -0.11
CA SER A 200 -51.42 11.50 0.58
C SER A 200 -52.77 11.39 -0.12
N GLU A 201 -52.81 11.32 -1.44
CA GLU A 201 -54.03 11.11 -2.22
C GLU A 201 -54.54 9.68 -2.07
N LEU A 202 -53.63 8.70 -2.12
CA LEU A 202 -53.98 7.28 -2.02
C LEU A 202 -54.39 6.83 -0.63
N LEU A 203 -53.88 7.48 0.42
CA LEU A 203 -54.34 7.20 1.79
C LEU A 203 -55.84 7.50 1.98
N ARG A 204 -56.48 8.28 1.10
CA ARG A 204 -57.93 8.55 1.13
C ARG A 204 -58.77 7.44 0.50
N GLU A 205 -58.16 6.53 -0.24
CA GLU A 205 -58.80 5.39 -0.87
C GLU A 205 -58.59 4.14 0.00
N PRO A 206 -59.65 3.54 0.54
CA PRO A 206 -59.53 2.31 1.32
C PRO A 206 -58.90 1.18 0.47
N HIS A 207 -57.98 0.43 1.07
CA HIS A 207 -57.32 -0.77 0.52
C HIS A 207 -56.31 -0.58 -0.64
N ALA A 208 -56.43 0.46 -1.47
CA ALA A 208 -55.57 0.62 -2.66
C ALA A 208 -54.06 0.75 -2.33
N TRP A 209 -53.71 1.49 -1.27
CA TRP A 209 -52.32 1.69 -0.87
C TRP A 209 -51.73 0.45 -0.17
N GLU A 210 -52.54 -0.36 0.53
CA GLU A 210 -52.08 -1.59 1.20
C GLU A 210 -51.71 -2.65 0.17
N GLU A 211 -52.55 -2.83 -0.85
CA GLU A 211 -52.29 -3.76 -1.96
C GLU A 211 -51.05 -3.34 -2.75
N GLY A 212 -50.93 -2.05 -3.08
CA GLY A 212 -49.76 -1.56 -3.82
C GLY A 212 -48.46 -1.63 -3.01
N LEU A 213 -48.51 -1.46 -1.69
CA LEU A 213 -47.34 -1.62 -0.82
C LEU A 213 -46.93 -3.10 -0.70
N ALA A 214 -47.89 -4.02 -0.55
CA ALA A 214 -47.63 -5.45 -0.55
C ALA A 214 -47.00 -5.89 -1.88
N ARG A 215 -47.50 -5.35 -3.00
CA ARG A 215 -46.93 -5.59 -4.33
C ARG A 215 -45.50 -5.07 -4.45
N TYR A 216 -45.23 -3.87 -3.93
CA TYR A 216 -43.87 -3.32 -3.87
C TYR A 216 -42.91 -4.20 -3.10
N HIS A 217 -43.32 -4.71 -1.94
CA HIS A 217 -42.52 -5.63 -1.15
C HIS A 217 -42.18 -6.91 -1.91
N GLU A 218 -43.14 -7.48 -2.64
CA GLU A 218 -42.92 -8.67 -3.46
C GLU A 218 -41.91 -8.41 -4.58
N LEU A 219 -42.08 -7.32 -5.34
CA LEU A 219 -41.15 -6.95 -6.43
C LEU A 219 -39.77 -6.57 -5.89
N PHE A 220 -39.69 -5.94 -4.72
CA PHE A 220 -38.44 -5.64 -4.03
C PHE A 220 -37.68 -6.93 -3.66
N LEU A 221 -38.36 -7.92 -3.09
CA LEU A 221 -37.74 -9.20 -2.76
C LEU A 221 -37.30 -9.98 -4.01
N ALA A 222 -38.09 -9.95 -5.09
CA ALA A 222 -37.69 -10.52 -6.37
C ALA A 222 -36.45 -9.83 -6.97
N HIS A 223 -36.38 -8.50 -6.92
CA HIS A 223 -35.20 -7.74 -7.31
C HIS A 223 -33.96 -8.11 -6.47
N LEU A 224 -34.16 -8.23 -5.15
CA LEU A 224 -33.08 -8.55 -4.23
C LEU A 224 -32.52 -9.96 -4.47
N ASP A 225 -33.38 -10.94 -4.77
CA ASP A 225 -32.97 -12.31 -5.11
C ASP A 225 -32.09 -12.32 -6.37
N LEU A 226 -32.54 -11.64 -7.45
CA LEU A 226 -31.75 -11.48 -8.67
C LEU A 226 -30.42 -10.76 -8.42
N TRP A 227 -30.41 -9.76 -7.53
CA TRP A 227 -29.19 -9.03 -7.16
C TRP A 227 -28.22 -9.92 -6.37
N ILE A 228 -28.72 -10.71 -5.42
CA ILE A 228 -27.93 -11.66 -4.63
C ILE A 228 -27.30 -12.70 -5.57
N ASP A 229 -28.07 -13.29 -6.47
CA ASP A 229 -27.59 -14.33 -7.38
C ASP A 229 -26.54 -13.80 -8.36
N ARG A 230 -26.74 -12.60 -8.93
CA ARG A 230 -25.73 -11.95 -9.79
C ARG A 230 -24.44 -11.66 -9.00
N SER A 231 -24.57 -11.13 -7.77
CA SER A 231 -23.44 -10.81 -6.90
C SER A 231 -22.62 -12.05 -6.51
N LEU A 232 -23.30 -13.15 -6.18
CA LEU A 232 -22.66 -14.44 -5.88
C LEU A 232 -21.99 -15.06 -7.12
N GLY A 233 -22.62 -14.94 -8.29
CA GLY A 233 -22.07 -15.40 -9.57
C GLY A 233 -20.79 -14.66 -9.98
N ASP A 234 -20.76 -13.33 -9.82
CA ASP A 234 -19.60 -12.50 -10.12
C ASP A 234 -18.42 -12.82 -9.19
N GLU A 235 -18.67 -12.97 -7.87
CA GLU A 235 -17.63 -13.31 -6.91
C GLU A 235 -17.11 -14.75 -7.12
N ARG A 236 -17.98 -15.70 -7.47
CA ARG A 236 -17.56 -17.06 -7.83
C ARG A 236 -16.69 -17.07 -9.08
N SER A 237 -17.09 -16.34 -10.13
CA SER A 237 -16.31 -16.20 -11.36
C SER A 237 -14.93 -15.59 -11.10
N ARG A 238 -14.86 -14.62 -10.19
CA ARG A 238 -13.60 -14.00 -9.75
C ARG A 238 -12.70 -14.99 -9.00
N LEU A 239 -13.26 -15.80 -8.10
CA LEU A 239 -12.53 -16.82 -7.36
C LEU A 239 -12.05 -17.96 -8.27
N GLU A 240 -12.87 -18.39 -9.23
CA GLU A 240 -12.51 -19.42 -10.20
C GLU A 240 -11.39 -18.95 -11.14
N ARG A 241 -11.42 -17.71 -11.64
CA ARG A 241 -10.31 -17.12 -12.40
C ARG A 241 -9.01 -17.11 -11.59
N LYS A 242 -9.08 -16.71 -10.32
CA LYS A 242 -7.92 -16.73 -9.41
C LYS A 242 -7.39 -18.16 -9.19
N ALA A 243 -8.27 -19.14 -9.00
CA ALA A 243 -7.90 -20.53 -8.79
C ALA A 243 -7.34 -21.21 -10.04
N GLN A 244 -7.80 -20.84 -11.24
CA GLN A 244 -7.19 -21.28 -12.52
C GLN A 244 -5.78 -20.70 -12.68
N LEU A 245 -5.60 -19.43 -12.35
CA LEU A 245 -4.31 -18.75 -12.33
C LEU A 245 -3.29 -19.42 -11.40
N ASP A 246 -3.72 -19.80 -10.19
CA ASP A 246 -2.89 -20.51 -9.23
C ASP A 246 -2.51 -21.92 -9.72
N ARG A 247 -3.44 -22.63 -10.40
CA ARG A 247 -3.18 -23.95 -11.01
C ARG A 247 -2.20 -23.90 -12.18
N HIS A 248 -2.32 -22.91 -13.07
CA HIS A 248 -1.35 -22.71 -14.16
C HIS A 248 0.05 -22.35 -13.62
N THR A 249 0.10 -21.59 -12.53
CA THR A 249 1.37 -21.27 -11.85
C THR A 249 2.00 -22.53 -11.23
N MET A 250 1.21 -23.42 -10.61
CA MET A 250 1.66 -24.71 -10.07
C MET A 250 2.15 -25.68 -11.16
N GLY A 251 1.48 -25.76 -12.31
CA GLY A 251 1.93 -26.61 -13.44
C GLY A 251 3.34 -26.27 -13.91
N SER A 252 3.69 -24.99 -13.94
CA SER A 252 5.04 -24.51 -14.28
C SER A 252 6.11 -24.78 -13.20
N ALA A 253 5.70 -25.08 -11.96
CA ALA A 253 6.59 -25.46 -10.88
C ALA A 253 6.89 -26.96 -10.91
N TYR A 254 5.88 -27.78 -11.24
CA TYR A 254 6.06 -29.22 -11.44
C TYR A 254 6.91 -29.55 -12.68
N SER A 255 6.75 -28.82 -13.79
CA SER A 255 7.62 -29.00 -14.97
C SER A 255 9.09 -28.65 -14.70
N ARG A 256 9.35 -27.68 -13.80
CA ARG A 256 10.71 -27.34 -13.34
C ARG A 256 11.31 -28.35 -12.38
N LEU A 257 10.49 -29.02 -11.56
CA LEU A 257 10.94 -30.14 -10.73
C LEU A 257 11.20 -31.39 -11.58
N ALA A 258 10.41 -31.62 -12.62
CA ALA A 258 10.65 -32.69 -13.60
C ALA A 258 11.95 -32.44 -14.41
N ALA A 259 12.23 -31.19 -14.78
CA ALA A 259 13.46 -30.81 -15.46
C ALA A 259 14.74 -30.98 -14.60
N VAL A 260 14.61 -31.05 -13.27
CA VAL A 260 15.73 -31.37 -12.35
C VAL A 260 16.04 -32.87 -12.33
N LEU A 261 15.10 -33.72 -12.77
CA LEU A 261 15.29 -35.18 -12.82
C LEU A 261 15.83 -35.67 -14.18
N THR A 262 15.79 -34.84 -15.22
CA THR A 262 16.37 -35.13 -16.53
C THR A 262 17.63 -34.30 -16.74
N ASP A 263 18.77 -34.94 -16.59
CA ASP A 263 20.09 -34.34 -16.74
C ASP A 263 20.39 -34.05 -18.22
N LEU A 264 20.15 -32.81 -18.65
CA LEU A 264 20.61 -32.29 -19.93
C LEU A 264 21.48 -31.06 -19.68
N PRO A 265 22.80 -31.14 -19.92
CA PRO A 265 23.68 -30.00 -19.87
C PRO A 265 23.73 -29.33 -21.26
N HIS A 266 23.25 -28.09 -21.34
CA HIS A 266 23.72 -26.96 -22.16
C HIS A 266 22.59 -25.91 -22.17
N ARG A 267 22.81 -24.76 -21.53
CA ARG A 267 21.82 -23.66 -21.54
C ARG A 267 22.33 -22.57 -22.47
N GLU A 268 22.19 -22.82 -23.77
CA GLU A 268 22.11 -21.75 -24.75
C GLU A 268 20.86 -20.92 -24.46
N ILE A 269 20.98 -19.63 -24.73
CA ILE A 269 19.92 -18.64 -24.54
C ILE A 269 18.86 -18.90 -25.62
N GLU A 270 17.91 -19.78 -25.37
CA GLU A 270 16.66 -19.84 -26.12
C GLU A 270 15.80 -18.63 -25.72
N LEU A 271 15.98 -17.54 -26.48
CA LEU A 271 14.96 -16.51 -26.58
C LEU A 271 13.82 -17.11 -27.39
N ASP A 272 12.77 -17.51 -26.67
CA ASP A 272 11.47 -17.87 -27.24
C ASP A 272 11.05 -16.77 -28.24
N GLU A 273 10.99 -17.09 -29.53
CA GLU A 273 10.74 -16.17 -30.67
C GLU A 273 9.41 -15.40 -30.54
N ALA A 274 8.55 -15.80 -29.60
CA ALA A 274 7.28 -15.16 -29.26
C ALA A 274 7.35 -14.16 -28.08
N THR A 275 8.54 -13.74 -27.63
CA THR A 275 8.66 -12.78 -26.53
C THR A 275 8.38 -11.35 -26.99
N GLU A 276 7.35 -10.71 -26.42
CA GLU A 276 7.04 -9.29 -26.65
C GLU A 276 8.31 -8.40 -26.56
N PRO A 277 8.64 -7.55 -27.55
CA PRO A 277 9.88 -6.77 -27.61
C PRO A 277 10.17 -5.94 -26.34
N LEU A 278 9.11 -5.45 -25.68
CA LEU A 278 9.22 -4.67 -24.45
C LEU A 278 9.65 -5.55 -23.27
N LEU A 279 9.11 -6.77 -23.18
CA LEU A 279 9.49 -7.73 -22.15
C LEU A 279 10.94 -8.18 -22.35
N ALA A 280 11.40 -8.34 -23.60
CA ALA A 280 12.78 -8.67 -23.90
C ALA A 280 13.75 -7.54 -23.49
N ALA A 281 13.43 -6.28 -23.78
CA ALA A 281 14.19 -5.13 -23.29
C ALA A 281 14.24 -5.08 -21.75
N CYS A 282 13.10 -5.33 -21.08
CA CYS A 282 13.03 -5.43 -19.63
C CYS A 282 13.87 -6.58 -19.07
N ARG A 283 13.93 -7.74 -19.73
CA ARG A 283 14.75 -8.88 -19.30
C ARG A 283 16.25 -8.56 -19.38
N VAL A 284 16.72 -7.92 -20.46
CA VAL A 284 18.12 -7.47 -20.58
C VAL A 284 18.49 -6.55 -19.42
N VAL A 285 17.66 -5.54 -19.15
CA VAL A 285 17.90 -4.64 -18.00
C VAL A 285 17.77 -5.39 -16.67
N GLY A 286 16.85 -6.34 -16.58
CA GLY A 286 16.62 -7.22 -15.44
C GLY A 286 17.82 -8.07 -15.06
N GLU A 287 18.54 -8.62 -16.04
CA GLU A 287 19.76 -9.39 -15.80
C GLU A 287 20.85 -8.53 -15.15
N VAL A 288 21.00 -7.29 -15.63
CA VAL A 288 21.98 -6.34 -15.09
C VAL A 288 21.64 -5.98 -13.65
N ILE A 289 20.37 -5.66 -13.34
CA ILE A 289 19.97 -5.27 -11.97
C ILE A 289 19.65 -6.47 -11.05
N GLY A 290 19.72 -7.70 -11.56
CA GLY A 290 19.35 -8.91 -10.84
C GLY A 290 17.84 -9.10 -10.57
N ALA A 291 16.96 -8.47 -11.36
CA ALA A 291 15.51 -8.61 -11.29
C ALA A 291 14.98 -9.55 -12.37
N ARG A 292 14.02 -10.42 -12.02
CA ARG A 292 13.38 -11.31 -13.00
C ARG A 292 12.07 -10.72 -13.49
N PHE A 293 12.02 -10.37 -14.77
CA PHE A 293 10.79 -9.91 -15.42
C PHE A 293 9.94 -11.07 -15.94
N ARG A 294 8.66 -11.06 -15.58
CA ARG A 294 7.65 -12.05 -15.94
C ARG A 294 6.64 -11.45 -16.92
N PRO A 295 6.13 -12.22 -17.89
CA PRO A 295 5.03 -11.77 -18.72
C PRO A 295 3.78 -11.51 -17.86
N PRO A 296 3.04 -10.41 -18.09
CA PRO A 296 1.76 -10.19 -17.46
C PRO A 296 0.72 -11.20 -17.96
N VAL A 297 -0.23 -11.54 -17.09
CA VAL A 297 -1.24 -12.58 -17.33
C VAL A 297 -2.25 -12.19 -18.41
N GLU A 298 -2.50 -10.89 -18.61
CA GLU A 298 -3.50 -10.37 -19.55
C GLU A 298 -2.92 -9.19 -20.34
N LEU A 299 -2.61 -9.43 -21.61
CA LEU A 299 -2.49 -8.36 -22.62
C LEU A 299 -3.14 -8.84 -23.92
N THR A 300 -4.47 -8.84 -23.96
CA THR A 300 -5.22 -8.82 -25.23
C THR A 300 -5.02 -7.47 -25.91
N GLY A 301 -4.87 -7.48 -27.24
CA GLY A 301 -4.28 -6.41 -28.06
C GLY A 301 -4.86 -5.00 -27.92
N GLY A 302 -4.05 -4.00 -28.30
CA GLY A 302 -4.45 -2.58 -28.42
C GLY A 302 -4.00 -1.64 -27.29
N VAL A 303 -3.42 -2.16 -26.21
CA VAL A 303 -3.00 -1.36 -25.03
C VAL A 303 -1.77 -0.49 -25.35
N ARG A 304 -1.75 0.78 -24.90
CA ARG A 304 -0.61 1.70 -25.04
C ARG A 304 0.64 1.11 -24.37
N GLN A 305 1.82 1.28 -24.97
CA GLN A 305 3.10 0.76 -24.43
C GLN A 305 3.37 1.12 -22.96
N LYS A 306 2.96 2.32 -22.53
CA LYS A 306 3.09 2.76 -21.12
C LYS A 306 2.33 1.84 -20.16
N ASP A 307 1.10 1.47 -20.51
CA ASP A 307 0.25 0.63 -19.66
C ASP A 307 0.75 -0.82 -19.67
N ARG A 308 1.37 -1.26 -20.77
CA ARG A 308 2.05 -2.56 -20.86
C ARG A 308 3.30 -2.64 -19.98
N LEU A 309 4.12 -1.60 -19.96
CA LEU A 309 5.28 -1.55 -19.07
C LEU A 309 4.85 -1.65 -17.59
N VAL A 310 3.76 -0.95 -17.24
CA VAL A 310 3.17 -1.02 -15.89
C VAL A 310 2.68 -2.43 -15.59
N ALA A 311 2.04 -3.12 -16.54
CA ALA A 311 1.59 -4.50 -16.39
C ALA A 311 2.78 -5.46 -16.18
N ILE A 312 3.84 -5.34 -17.00
CA ILE A 312 5.07 -6.14 -16.88
C ILE A 312 5.72 -5.90 -15.51
N CYS A 313 5.87 -4.64 -15.10
CA CYS A 313 6.43 -4.26 -13.80
C CYS A 313 5.59 -4.83 -12.64
N SER A 314 4.26 -4.77 -12.74
CA SER A 314 3.36 -5.26 -11.70
C SER A 314 3.40 -6.80 -11.59
N ALA A 315 3.38 -7.50 -12.71
CA ALA A 315 3.52 -8.97 -12.76
C ALA A 315 4.88 -9.46 -12.24
N SER A 316 5.91 -8.62 -12.42
CA SER A 316 7.27 -8.90 -11.96
C SER A 316 7.54 -8.43 -10.53
N GLN A 317 6.61 -7.69 -9.91
CA GLN A 317 6.80 -7.00 -8.63
C GLN A 317 8.06 -6.10 -8.65
N VAL A 318 8.24 -5.34 -9.72
CA VAL A 318 9.37 -4.42 -9.91
C VAL A 318 8.84 -3.00 -9.94
N ARG A 319 9.37 -2.12 -9.08
CA ARG A 319 9.03 -0.69 -9.14
C ARG A 319 9.82 -0.02 -10.26
N HIS A 320 9.19 0.93 -10.93
CA HIS A 320 9.82 1.70 -11.99
C HIS A 320 9.69 3.21 -11.73
N ARG A 321 10.64 3.97 -12.28
CA ARG A 321 10.61 5.42 -12.30
C ARG A 321 10.88 5.91 -13.72
N ARG A 322 10.06 6.86 -14.18
CA ARG A 322 10.30 7.56 -15.44
C ARG A 322 11.41 8.59 -15.28
N VAL A 323 12.33 8.60 -16.23
CA VAL A 323 13.48 9.49 -16.33
C VAL A 323 13.43 10.20 -17.68
N ILE A 324 13.84 11.46 -17.71
CA ILE A 324 13.90 12.25 -18.94
C ILE A 324 15.36 12.25 -19.41
N LEU A 325 15.59 11.80 -20.64
CA LEU A 325 16.90 11.72 -21.27
C LEU A 325 17.12 13.02 -22.06
N ARG A 326 17.89 13.96 -21.48
CA ARG A 326 18.18 15.28 -22.07
C ARG A 326 19.67 15.60 -21.99
N GLY A 327 20.19 16.28 -23.02
CA GLY A 327 21.60 16.64 -23.12
C GLY A 327 22.50 15.39 -23.07
N ASP A 328 23.70 15.50 -22.51
CA ASP A 328 24.67 14.41 -22.40
C ASP A 328 24.38 13.41 -21.26
N TRP A 329 23.14 12.93 -21.15
CA TRP A 329 22.74 12.00 -20.08
C TRP A 329 23.59 10.72 -20.11
N TRP A 330 24.01 10.25 -21.30
CA TRP A 330 24.82 9.04 -21.48
C TRP A 330 26.25 9.16 -20.93
N ARG A 331 26.72 10.39 -20.63
CA ARG A 331 28.03 10.63 -19.99
C ARG A 331 27.97 10.55 -18.46
N ARG A 332 26.78 10.33 -17.89
CA ARG A 332 26.55 10.28 -16.44
C ARG A 332 25.99 8.92 -16.05
N ASP A 333 26.36 8.45 -14.88
CA ASP A 333 25.84 7.22 -14.30
C ASP A 333 24.38 7.41 -13.86
N ASN A 334 23.46 6.98 -14.71
CA ASN A 334 22.02 6.95 -14.48
C ASN A 334 21.52 5.50 -14.27
N GLY A 335 22.40 4.53 -14.04
CA GLY A 335 22.06 3.11 -13.97
C GLY A 335 21.46 2.52 -15.26
N PRO A 336 21.05 1.24 -15.25
CA PRO A 336 20.39 0.58 -16.38
C PRO A 336 18.98 1.13 -16.65
N LEU A 337 18.64 1.33 -17.92
CA LEU A 337 17.39 1.97 -18.35
C LEU A 337 16.74 1.21 -19.50
N VAL A 338 15.40 1.20 -19.56
CA VAL A 338 14.68 0.90 -20.80
C VAL A 338 14.27 2.20 -21.45
N ALA A 339 14.63 2.39 -22.71
CA ALA A 339 14.21 3.54 -23.50
C ALA A 339 13.47 3.09 -24.75
N PHE A 340 12.95 4.05 -25.51
CA PHE A 340 12.24 3.79 -26.75
C PHE A 340 12.95 4.50 -27.90
N ARG A 341 13.36 3.75 -28.92
CA ARG A 341 13.85 4.29 -30.18
C ARG A 341 12.67 4.70 -31.06
N VAL A 342 12.74 5.87 -31.65
CA VAL A 342 11.74 6.39 -32.58
C VAL A 342 12.14 5.96 -34.00
N LEU A 343 11.28 5.20 -34.67
CA LEU A 343 11.56 4.67 -36.02
C LEU A 343 10.90 5.47 -37.15
N ASP A 344 10.01 6.41 -36.81
CA ASP A 344 9.22 7.18 -37.79
C ASP A 344 9.23 8.67 -37.45
N ALA A 345 9.29 9.53 -38.47
CA ALA A 345 9.26 10.99 -38.36
C ALA A 345 8.00 11.50 -37.65
N GLU A 346 6.89 10.76 -37.73
CA GLU A 346 5.64 11.05 -37.01
C GLU A 346 5.63 10.63 -35.53
N ARG A 347 6.73 10.04 -35.00
CA ARG A 347 6.88 9.57 -33.60
C ARG A 347 5.86 8.52 -33.13
N LYS A 348 5.14 7.85 -34.04
CA LYS A 348 4.11 6.86 -33.73
C LYS A 348 4.66 5.46 -33.46
N LEU A 349 5.66 5.00 -34.22
CA LEU A 349 6.34 3.73 -33.94
C LEU A 349 7.51 3.93 -32.97
N ARG A 350 7.40 3.25 -31.82
CA ARG A 350 8.42 3.25 -30.76
C ARG A 350 8.89 1.82 -30.52
N GLN A 351 10.18 1.57 -30.70
CA GLN A 351 10.76 0.27 -30.40
C GLN A 351 11.45 0.29 -29.03
N PRO A 352 11.14 -0.64 -28.13
CA PRO A 352 11.81 -0.73 -26.83
C PRO A 352 13.25 -1.20 -26.99
N VAL A 353 14.17 -0.51 -26.33
CA VAL A 353 15.61 -0.82 -26.31
C VAL A 353 16.12 -0.77 -24.87
N ALA A 354 17.11 -1.61 -24.56
CA ALA A 354 17.79 -1.59 -23.27
C ALA A 354 19.05 -0.74 -23.36
N LEU A 355 19.24 0.14 -22.37
CA LEU A 355 20.44 0.96 -22.21
C LEU A 355 21.20 0.42 -20.99
N VAL A 356 22.34 -0.20 -21.25
CA VAL A 356 23.17 -0.85 -20.23
C VAL A 356 24.44 -0.03 -20.01
N PRO A 357 24.76 0.40 -18.78
CA PRO A 357 25.99 1.13 -18.52
C PRO A 357 27.20 0.20 -18.65
N THR A 358 28.15 0.58 -19.49
CA THR A 358 29.45 -0.12 -19.63
C THR A 358 30.52 0.53 -18.74
N SER A 359 30.37 1.82 -18.47
CA SER A 359 31.17 2.56 -17.48
C SER A 359 30.32 3.67 -16.85
N PRO A 360 30.80 4.35 -15.80
CA PRO A 360 30.10 5.51 -15.23
C PRO A 360 29.84 6.66 -16.22
N HIS A 361 30.48 6.62 -17.41
CA HIS A 361 30.43 7.66 -18.43
C HIS A 361 30.04 7.13 -19.83
N SER A 362 29.62 5.87 -19.94
CA SER A 362 29.25 5.28 -21.22
C SER A 362 28.15 4.25 -21.10
N TYR A 363 27.30 4.20 -22.12
CA TYR A 363 26.17 3.29 -22.22
C TYR A 363 26.25 2.53 -23.54
N ASP A 364 25.80 1.29 -23.52
CA ASP A 364 25.50 0.53 -24.72
C ASP A 364 23.99 0.40 -24.89
N LEU A 365 23.52 0.65 -26.11
CA LEU A 365 22.18 0.32 -26.56
C LEU A 365 22.16 -1.13 -27.02
N VAL A 366 21.35 -1.94 -26.34
CA VAL A 366 21.06 -3.32 -26.68
C VAL A 366 19.65 -3.38 -27.27
N ASP A 367 19.56 -3.75 -28.54
CA ASP A 367 18.29 -4.05 -29.19
C ASP A 367 17.96 -5.53 -28.98
N PRO A 368 16.90 -5.86 -28.22
CA PRO A 368 16.55 -7.25 -27.96
C PRO A 368 15.98 -7.99 -29.17
N VAL A 369 15.45 -7.27 -30.18
CA VAL A 369 14.86 -7.85 -31.39
C VAL A 369 15.94 -8.08 -32.45
N ALA A 370 16.78 -7.07 -32.68
CA ALA A 370 17.87 -7.16 -33.65
C ALA A 370 19.13 -7.84 -33.08
N GLN A 371 19.18 -8.12 -31.77
CA GLN A 371 20.34 -8.67 -31.06
C GLN A 371 21.62 -7.82 -31.21
N THR A 372 21.48 -6.54 -31.57
CA THR A 372 22.63 -5.64 -31.79
C THR A 372 22.99 -4.89 -30.52
N ARG A 373 24.29 -4.74 -30.26
CA ARG A 373 24.84 -3.90 -29.21
C ARG A 373 25.67 -2.78 -29.84
N ARG A 374 25.34 -1.52 -29.56
CA ARG A 374 26.09 -0.34 -30.05
C ARG A 374 26.32 0.68 -28.93
N PRO A 375 27.47 1.37 -28.89
CA PRO A 375 27.69 2.43 -27.91
C PRO A 375 26.71 3.58 -28.15
N VAL A 376 26.24 4.20 -27.07
CA VAL A 376 25.38 5.39 -27.11
C VAL A 376 26.26 6.62 -27.28
N ASP A 377 26.12 7.26 -28.43
CA ASP A 377 26.70 8.57 -28.74
C ASP A 377 25.59 9.62 -28.93
N ALA A 378 25.98 10.83 -29.35
CA ALA A 378 25.03 11.92 -29.56
C ALA A 378 23.98 11.57 -30.63
N ALA A 379 24.38 10.86 -31.70
CA ALA A 379 23.48 10.44 -32.77
C ALA A 379 22.46 9.41 -32.27
N VAL A 380 22.91 8.39 -31.56
CA VAL A 380 22.03 7.37 -30.95
C VAL A 380 21.10 8.00 -29.91
N SER A 381 21.55 9.02 -29.17
CA SER A 381 20.67 9.72 -28.23
C SER A 381 19.56 10.53 -28.91
N GLU A 382 19.78 11.04 -30.12
CA GLU A 382 18.74 11.75 -30.89
C GLU A 382 17.69 10.79 -31.46
N GLU A 383 18.06 9.54 -31.74
CA GLU A 383 17.12 8.49 -32.16
C GLU A 383 16.17 8.04 -31.03
N LEU A 384 16.46 8.36 -29.76
CA LEU A 384 15.66 7.99 -28.61
C LEU A 384 14.51 8.98 -28.37
N SER A 385 13.41 8.50 -27.81
CA SER A 385 12.21 9.30 -27.54
C SER A 385 12.36 10.34 -26.41
N GLY A 386 13.58 10.55 -25.89
CA GLY A 386 13.87 11.46 -24.77
C GLY A 386 13.30 11.00 -23.41
N GLU A 387 12.75 9.81 -23.33
CA GLU A 387 12.15 9.22 -22.13
C GLU A 387 12.71 7.84 -21.89
N GLY A 388 13.08 7.56 -20.63
CA GLY A 388 13.57 6.26 -20.19
C GLY A 388 12.88 5.82 -18.90
N TYR A 389 13.01 4.54 -18.60
CA TYR A 389 12.45 3.90 -17.42
C TYR A 389 13.56 3.18 -16.67
N MET A 390 13.78 3.60 -15.43
CA MET A 390 14.66 2.96 -14.48
C MET A 390 13.85 1.97 -13.64
N PHE A 391 14.45 0.83 -13.30
CA PHE A 391 13.84 -0.16 -12.43
C PHE A 391 14.58 -0.27 -11.10
N TYR A 392 13.83 -0.55 -10.04
CA TYR A 392 14.36 -0.85 -8.72
C TYR A 392 14.26 -2.36 -8.46
N PRO A 393 15.37 -3.06 -8.21
CA PRO A 393 15.35 -4.50 -7.99
C PRO A 393 14.57 -4.83 -6.71
N PRO A 394 13.57 -5.73 -6.76
CA PRO A 394 12.81 -6.10 -5.58
C PRO A 394 13.62 -7.03 -4.67
N LEU A 395 13.34 -6.97 -3.37
CA LEU A 395 13.87 -7.95 -2.43
C LEU A 395 13.24 -9.33 -2.72
N PRO A 396 14.03 -10.42 -2.74
CA PRO A 396 13.50 -11.74 -3.05
C PRO A 396 12.42 -12.15 -2.06
N ALA A 397 11.39 -12.86 -2.56
CA ALA A 397 10.20 -13.21 -1.80
C ALA A 397 10.40 -14.33 -0.76
N ARG A 398 11.57 -14.40 -0.12
CA ARG A 398 11.94 -15.34 0.94
C ARG A 398 12.34 -14.62 2.22
N ALA A 399 12.55 -15.36 3.31
CA ALA A 399 13.22 -14.82 4.48
C ALA A 399 14.67 -14.48 4.10
N LEU A 400 15.06 -13.23 4.30
CA LEU A 400 16.41 -12.75 4.01
C LEU A 400 17.33 -13.02 5.19
N GLY A 401 18.46 -13.69 4.93
CA GLY A 401 19.57 -13.72 5.87
C GLY A 401 20.38 -12.43 5.84
N LYS A 402 21.24 -12.22 6.85
CA LYS A 402 22.15 -11.06 6.90
C LYS A 402 23.08 -11.00 5.68
N GLY A 403 23.56 -12.16 5.22
CA GLY A 403 24.45 -12.26 4.06
C GLY A 403 23.75 -11.98 2.72
N ASP A 404 22.47 -12.30 2.61
CA ASP A 404 21.69 -11.98 1.40
C ASP A 404 21.49 -10.48 1.25
N LEU A 405 21.24 -9.79 2.38
CA LEU A 405 21.06 -8.36 2.44
C LEU A 405 22.38 -7.65 2.13
N LEU A 406 23.50 -8.11 2.70
CA LEU A 406 24.83 -7.61 2.37
C LEU A 406 25.19 -7.81 0.89
N ARG A 407 24.92 -9.00 0.33
CA ARG A 407 25.16 -9.27 -1.09
C ARG A 407 24.29 -8.39 -1.99
N ALA A 408 23.02 -8.20 -1.65
CA ALA A 408 22.11 -7.31 -2.38
C ALA A 408 22.55 -5.84 -2.32
N LEU A 409 23.09 -5.41 -1.17
CA LEU A 409 23.62 -4.06 -0.96
C LEU A 409 24.91 -3.79 -1.74
N LEU A 410 25.75 -4.82 -1.95
CA LEU A 410 27.05 -4.70 -2.61
C LEU A 410 27.03 -5.06 -4.11
N ARG A 411 25.98 -5.70 -4.60
CA ARG A 411 25.81 -6.09 -6.01
C ARG A 411 25.76 -4.85 -6.91
N ASP A 412 26.39 -4.94 -8.08
CA ASP A 412 26.51 -3.87 -9.09
C ASP A 412 27.24 -2.61 -8.60
N ARG A 413 28.06 -2.72 -7.55
CA ARG A 413 28.84 -1.62 -6.94
C ARG A 413 30.33 -1.95 -6.75
N GLU A 414 30.81 -2.99 -7.42
CA GLU A 414 32.20 -3.46 -7.32
C GLU A 414 33.20 -2.36 -7.69
N SER A 415 32.90 -1.55 -8.72
CA SER A 415 33.78 -0.43 -9.11
C SER A 415 33.98 0.60 -8.00
N ASP A 416 32.91 0.98 -7.28
CA ASP A 416 33.01 1.95 -6.18
C ASP A 416 33.76 1.31 -4.99
N LEU A 417 33.52 0.03 -4.69
CA LEU A 417 34.25 -0.71 -3.65
C LEU A 417 35.74 -0.86 -3.95
N VAL A 418 36.11 -1.19 -5.19
CA VAL A 418 37.51 -1.28 -5.63
C VAL A 418 38.17 0.09 -5.55
N THR A 419 37.49 1.15 -5.97
CA THR A 419 38.02 2.52 -5.86
C THR A 419 38.26 2.90 -4.40
N ILE A 420 37.30 2.63 -3.52
CA ILE A 420 37.44 2.87 -2.08
C ILE A 420 38.61 2.07 -1.49
N GLY A 421 38.73 0.79 -1.87
CA GLY A 421 39.81 -0.10 -1.49
C GLY A 421 41.17 0.44 -1.89
N LEU A 422 41.36 0.71 -3.19
CA LEU A 422 42.61 1.16 -3.77
C LEU A 422 43.04 2.52 -3.21
N MET A 423 42.12 3.50 -3.14
CA MET A 423 42.42 4.83 -2.60
C MET A 423 42.68 4.77 -1.09
N GLY A 424 42.00 3.89 -0.37
CA GLY A 424 42.24 3.64 1.06
C GLY A 424 43.62 3.05 1.32
N VAL A 425 44.03 2.05 0.55
CA VAL A 425 45.37 1.44 0.64
C VAL A 425 46.45 2.42 0.22
N ALA A 426 46.29 3.12 -0.91
CA ALA A 426 47.25 4.13 -1.38
C ALA A 426 47.43 5.27 -0.37
N GLY A 427 46.33 5.81 0.17
CA GLY A 427 46.36 6.82 1.23
C GLY A 427 47.00 6.31 2.52
N GLY A 428 46.73 5.06 2.90
CA GLY A 428 47.37 4.41 4.04
C GLY A 428 48.88 4.25 3.85
N LEU A 429 49.34 3.74 2.71
CA LEU A 429 50.76 3.58 2.41
C LEU A 429 51.50 4.93 2.38
N LEU A 430 50.91 5.97 1.81
CA LEU A 430 51.46 7.33 1.89
C LEU A 430 51.53 7.83 3.34
N GLY A 431 50.56 7.46 4.19
CA GLY A 431 50.58 7.77 5.61
C GLY A 431 51.79 7.19 6.35
N LEU A 432 52.36 6.08 5.88
CA LEU A 432 53.59 5.49 6.44
C LEU A 432 54.85 6.30 6.12
N LEU A 433 54.81 7.19 5.12
CA LEU A 433 55.95 8.05 4.82
C LEU A 433 56.29 8.98 5.99
N ILE A 434 55.29 9.38 6.78
CA ILE A 434 55.49 10.25 7.94
C ILE A 434 56.45 9.59 8.95
N PRO A 435 56.15 8.44 9.58
CA PRO A 435 57.06 7.82 10.54
C PRO A 435 58.40 7.41 9.93
N ILE A 436 58.44 6.98 8.66
CA ILE A 436 59.69 6.62 7.97
C ILE A 436 60.60 7.85 7.82
N PHE A 437 60.08 8.93 7.24
CA PHE A 437 60.87 10.14 7.01
C PHE A 437 61.20 10.87 8.31
N THR A 438 60.30 10.89 9.30
CA THR A 438 60.63 11.36 10.65
C THR A 438 61.81 10.57 11.24
N GLY A 439 61.81 9.24 11.12
CA GLY A 439 62.93 8.40 11.55
C GLY A 439 64.25 8.76 10.87
N LEU A 440 64.24 9.00 9.55
CA LEU A 440 65.42 9.42 8.79
C LEU A 440 65.89 10.83 9.15
N ILE A 441 64.96 11.76 9.35
CA ILE A 441 65.27 13.15 9.71
C ILE A 441 66.05 13.18 11.03
N PHE A 442 65.53 12.50 12.06
CA PHE A 442 66.17 12.47 13.38
C PHE A 442 67.39 11.54 13.43
N GLY A 443 67.36 10.42 12.71
CA GLY A 443 68.40 9.40 12.77
C GLY A 443 69.68 9.76 12.02
N SER A 444 69.59 10.41 10.86
CA SER A 444 70.75 10.64 9.99
C SER A 444 70.90 12.08 9.50
N VAL A 445 69.81 12.77 9.17
CA VAL A 445 69.88 14.06 8.47
C VAL A 445 70.21 15.22 9.41
N ILE A 446 69.57 15.28 10.59
CA ILE A 446 69.87 16.30 11.60
C ILE A 446 71.29 16.11 12.16
N PRO A 447 71.72 14.90 12.59
CA PRO A 447 73.09 14.69 13.05
C PRO A 447 74.16 14.97 11.98
N GLY A 448 73.87 14.66 10.71
CA GLY A 448 74.77 14.91 9.57
C GLY A 448 74.79 16.35 9.06
N ALA A 449 73.96 17.25 9.62
CA ALA A 449 73.83 18.66 9.22
C ALA A 449 73.57 18.89 7.71
N HIS A 450 72.99 17.90 7.01
CA HIS A 450 72.73 17.95 5.57
C HIS A 450 71.47 18.76 5.24
N ARG A 451 71.58 20.10 5.23
CA ARG A 451 70.45 21.02 4.97
C ARG A 451 69.71 20.76 3.66
N GLY A 452 70.42 20.34 2.61
CA GLY A 452 69.80 19.99 1.31
C GLY A 452 68.90 18.75 1.40
N GLN A 453 69.35 17.68 2.06
CA GLN A 453 68.55 16.47 2.26
C GLN A 453 67.33 16.73 3.15
N LEU A 454 67.48 17.60 4.16
CA LEU A 454 66.38 18.02 5.03
C LEU A 454 65.27 18.71 4.23
N LEU A 455 65.62 19.67 3.35
CA LEU A 455 64.65 20.35 2.49
C LEU A 455 63.92 19.37 1.56
N VAL A 456 64.64 18.41 0.97
CA VAL A 456 64.03 17.39 0.10
C VAL A 456 63.04 16.50 0.87
N LEU A 457 63.39 16.05 2.08
CA LEU A 457 62.51 15.22 2.91
C LEU A 457 61.28 16.00 3.39
N VAL A 458 61.43 17.26 3.78
CA VAL A 458 60.30 18.11 4.15
C VAL A 458 59.38 18.34 2.95
N LEU A 459 59.93 18.65 1.77
CA LEU A 459 59.13 18.79 0.56
C LEU A 459 58.41 17.49 0.19
N ALA A 460 59.09 16.35 0.32
CA ALA A 460 58.50 15.03 0.09
C ALA A 460 57.36 14.72 1.08
N LEU A 461 57.50 15.10 2.36
CA LEU A 461 56.41 15.01 3.36
C LEU A 461 55.22 15.87 2.97
N VAL A 462 55.45 17.11 2.52
CA VAL A 462 54.37 18.01 2.09
C VAL A 462 53.65 17.45 0.86
N VAL A 463 54.39 17.00 -0.15
CA VAL A 463 53.81 16.37 -1.35
C VAL A 463 53.07 15.09 -1.00
N GLY A 464 53.63 14.26 -0.12
CA GLY A 464 52.97 13.05 0.39
C GLY A 464 51.67 13.36 1.15
N ALA A 465 51.66 14.38 1.99
CA ALA A 465 50.48 14.83 2.72
C ALA A 465 49.38 15.33 1.76
N LEU A 466 49.75 16.13 0.75
CA LEU A 466 48.84 16.58 -0.30
C LEU A 466 48.28 15.41 -1.12
N GLY A 467 49.14 14.47 -1.54
CA GLY A 467 48.72 13.26 -2.25
C GLY A 467 47.76 12.40 -1.42
N SER A 468 48.07 12.20 -0.14
CA SER A 468 47.19 11.47 0.79
C SER A 468 45.82 12.15 0.93
N SER A 469 45.78 13.48 0.95
CA SER A 469 44.54 14.26 1.02
C SER A 469 43.68 14.08 -0.23
N VAL A 470 44.28 14.08 -1.42
CA VAL A 470 43.57 13.80 -2.69
C VAL A 470 42.97 12.40 -2.69
N PHE A 471 43.70 11.39 -2.21
CA PHE A 471 43.17 10.03 -2.09
C PHE A 471 42.02 9.95 -1.07
N GLN A 472 42.11 10.64 0.07
CA GLN A 472 41.03 10.70 1.05
C GLN A 472 39.78 11.38 0.50
N ILE A 473 39.92 12.47 -0.26
CA ILE A 473 38.79 13.16 -0.92
C ILE A 473 38.15 12.21 -1.93
N THR A 474 38.94 11.61 -2.82
CA THR A 474 38.46 10.66 -3.84
C THR A 474 37.70 9.50 -3.21
N ARG A 475 38.26 8.91 -2.14
CA ARG A 475 37.63 7.86 -1.34
C ARG A 475 36.30 8.34 -0.73
N SER A 476 36.28 9.53 -0.13
CA SER A 476 35.08 10.09 0.51
C SER A 476 33.95 10.30 -0.51
N ILE A 477 34.28 10.79 -1.71
CA ILE A 477 33.34 10.90 -2.82
C ILE A 477 32.84 9.52 -3.25
N ALA A 478 33.71 8.52 -3.35
CA ALA A 478 33.30 7.16 -3.70
C ALA A 478 32.36 6.54 -2.64
N VAL A 479 32.63 6.78 -1.35
CA VAL A 479 31.73 6.38 -0.24
C VAL A 479 30.38 7.09 -0.35
N LEU A 480 30.38 8.40 -0.63
CA LEU A 480 29.14 9.18 -0.81
C LEU A 480 28.31 8.65 -1.99
N ARG A 481 28.94 8.33 -3.13
CA ARG A 481 28.28 7.72 -4.29
C ARG A 481 27.70 6.36 -3.96
N LEU A 482 28.48 5.50 -3.29
CA LEU A 482 28.03 4.18 -2.85
C LEU A 482 26.79 4.30 -1.95
N GLY A 483 26.86 5.19 -0.95
CA GLY A 483 25.73 5.55 -0.09
C GLY A 483 24.52 5.96 -0.92
N GLY A 484 24.62 7.02 -1.72
CA GLY A 484 23.51 7.56 -2.52
C GLY A 484 22.82 6.53 -3.41
N LYS A 485 23.60 5.68 -4.11
CA LYS A 485 23.05 4.62 -4.96
C LYS A 485 22.36 3.50 -4.17
N MET A 486 22.69 3.31 -2.89
CA MET A 486 22.04 2.34 -2.02
C MET A 486 20.74 2.87 -1.41
N ASP A 487 20.57 4.19 -1.26
CA ASP A 487 19.36 4.78 -0.63
C ASP A 487 18.10 4.43 -1.39
N GLY A 488 18.05 4.87 -2.65
CA GLY A 488 16.84 4.82 -3.45
C GLY A 488 16.43 3.38 -3.76
N ALA A 489 17.41 2.50 -3.96
CA ALA A 489 17.15 1.10 -4.26
C ALA A 489 16.63 0.34 -3.03
N VAL A 490 17.27 0.52 -1.87
CA VAL A 490 16.91 -0.22 -0.66
C VAL A 490 15.57 0.25 -0.10
N GLN A 491 15.34 1.56 -0.02
CA GLN A 491 14.07 2.10 0.46
C GLN A 491 12.92 1.65 -0.44
N ALA A 492 13.06 1.77 -1.76
CA ALA A 492 12.03 1.31 -2.70
C ALA A 492 11.74 -0.19 -2.54
N ALA A 493 12.78 -1.02 -2.36
CA ALA A 493 12.62 -2.45 -2.22
C ALA A 493 12.02 -2.87 -0.86
N VAL A 494 12.31 -2.14 0.22
CA VAL A 494 11.68 -2.34 1.54
C VAL A 494 10.20 -1.96 1.49
N TRP A 495 9.87 -0.82 0.89
CA TRP A 495 8.48 -0.37 0.72
C TRP A 495 7.68 -1.36 -0.11
N ASP A 496 8.23 -1.82 -1.22
CA ASP A 496 7.57 -2.78 -2.09
C ASP A 496 7.31 -4.11 -1.36
N ARG A 497 8.31 -4.61 -0.63
CA ARG A 497 8.16 -5.81 0.20
C ARG A 497 7.11 -5.61 1.28
N LEU A 498 7.12 -4.48 2.00
CA LEU A 498 6.18 -4.20 3.07
C LEU A 498 4.74 -4.16 2.55
N LEU A 499 4.50 -3.45 1.44
CA LEU A 499 3.17 -3.34 0.82
C LEU A 499 2.68 -4.66 0.20
N GLY A 500 3.60 -5.54 -0.21
CA GLY A 500 3.28 -6.88 -0.71
C GLY A 500 2.99 -7.92 0.37
N LEU A 501 3.08 -7.59 1.66
CA LEU A 501 2.84 -8.56 2.74
C LEU A 501 1.33 -8.78 3.00
N PRO A 502 0.92 -10.01 3.37
CA PRO A 502 -0.47 -10.32 3.66
C PRO A 502 -0.97 -9.65 4.95
N VAL A 503 -2.28 -9.38 5.03
CA VAL A 503 -2.93 -8.66 6.16
C VAL A 503 -2.60 -9.26 7.54
N HIS A 504 -2.45 -10.58 7.64
CA HIS A 504 -2.10 -11.25 8.90
C HIS A 504 -0.73 -10.81 9.47
N PHE A 505 0.20 -10.36 8.62
CA PHE A 505 1.49 -9.82 9.05
C PHE A 505 1.28 -8.53 9.86
N PHE A 506 0.46 -7.60 9.32
CA PHE A 506 0.19 -6.31 9.94
C PHE A 506 -0.56 -6.43 11.28
N ARG A 507 -1.33 -7.50 11.49
CA ARG A 507 -1.97 -7.77 12.80
C ARG A 507 -0.98 -8.09 13.92
N ARG A 508 0.27 -8.49 13.60
CA ARG A 508 1.30 -8.85 14.60
C ARG A 508 2.20 -7.69 15.02
N TYR A 509 2.14 -6.56 14.32
CA TYR A 509 3.07 -5.44 14.50
C TYR A 509 2.31 -4.12 14.61
N THR A 510 2.76 -3.23 15.49
CA THR A 510 2.19 -1.88 15.58
C THR A 510 2.80 -0.98 14.50
N VAL A 511 2.10 0.10 14.14
CA VAL A 511 2.61 1.10 13.18
C VAL A 511 3.99 1.63 13.60
N GLY A 512 4.18 1.88 14.89
CA GLY A 512 5.47 2.34 15.43
C GLY A 512 6.60 1.30 15.32
N ASP A 513 6.31 0.00 15.48
CA ASP A 513 7.31 -1.06 15.29
C ASP A 513 7.73 -1.16 13.81
N LEU A 514 6.76 -1.12 12.88
CA LEU A 514 7.05 -1.15 11.44
C LEU A 514 7.87 0.08 11.00
N LEU A 515 7.53 1.27 11.49
CA LEU A 515 8.28 2.49 11.22
C LEU A 515 9.72 2.39 11.74
N SER A 516 9.90 1.94 12.99
CA SER A 516 11.23 1.77 13.59
C SER A 516 12.07 0.74 12.81
N ARG A 517 11.47 -0.36 12.36
CA ARG A 517 12.17 -1.37 11.54
C ARG A 517 12.54 -0.84 10.16
N SER A 518 11.68 -0.05 9.53
CA SER A 518 11.98 0.60 8.25
C SER A 518 13.17 1.55 8.39
N MET A 519 13.15 2.43 9.39
CA MET A 519 14.28 3.34 9.69
C MET A 519 15.55 2.57 10.08
N GLY A 520 15.42 1.39 10.69
CA GLY A 520 16.54 0.52 10.99
C GLY A 520 17.29 0.03 9.75
N VAL A 521 16.62 -0.09 8.60
CA VAL A 521 17.29 -0.44 7.33
C VAL A 521 18.21 0.68 6.87
N ASP A 522 17.77 1.93 6.97
CA ASP A 522 18.58 3.10 6.64
C ASP A 522 19.81 3.21 7.56
N ALA A 523 19.60 3.00 8.87
CA ALA A 523 20.69 2.96 9.84
C ALA A 523 21.70 1.83 9.56
N MET A 524 21.23 0.63 9.18
CA MET A 524 22.10 -0.48 8.80
C MET A 524 22.91 -0.16 7.55
N ARG A 525 22.30 0.46 6.54
CA ARG A 525 23.00 0.94 5.34
C ARG A 525 24.08 1.95 5.72
N GLU A 526 23.76 2.97 6.50
CA GLU A 526 24.72 4.02 6.90
C GLU A 526 25.94 3.42 7.62
N LEU A 527 25.71 2.47 8.54
CA LEU A 527 26.78 1.74 9.21
C LEU A 527 27.66 0.95 8.23
N LEU A 528 27.05 0.27 7.25
CA LEU A 528 27.76 -0.52 6.25
C LEU A 528 28.57 0.36 5.29
N THR A 529 27.99 1.46 4.80
CA THR A 529 28.65 2.34 3.82
C THR A 529 29.66 3.30 4.44
N GLY A 530 29.47 3.69 5.69
CA GLY A 530 30.37 4.58 6.42
C GLY A 530 31.36 3.80 7.26
N ASN A 531 30.96 3.49 8.49
CA ASN A 531 31.87 3.06 9.56
C ASN A 531 32.54 1.70 9.31
N VAL A 532 31.84 0.74 8.69
CA VAL A 532 32.41 -0.59 8.46
C VAL A 532 33.52 -0.53 7.42
N ILE A 533 33.28 0.14 6.29
CA ILE A 533 34.28 0.34 5.23
C ILE A 533 35.50 1.10 5.76
N THR A 534 35.27 2.15 6.56
CA THR A 534 36.39 2.89 7.15
C THR A 534 37.20 2.06 8.13
N SER A 535 36.55 1.23 8.93
CA SER A 535 37.19 0.32 9.89
C SER A 535 38.00 -0.77 9.20
N ILE A 536 37.49 -1.37 8.11
CA ILE A 536 38.22 -2.39 7.33
C ILE A 536 39.51 -1.78 6.76
N LEU A 537 39.41 -0.59 6.16
CA LEU A 537 40.58 0.09 5.60
C LEU A 537 41.58 0.53 6.67
N ALA A 538 41.10 1.03 7.80
CA ALA A 538 41.95 1.31 8.95
C ALA A 538 42.65 0.03 9.44
N SER A 539 41.96 -1.10 9.48
CA SER A 539 42.57 -2.39 9.84
C SER A 539 43.66 -2.82 8.86
N VAL A 540 43.47 -2.61 7.55
CA VAL A 540 44.51 -2.87 6.55
C VAL A 540 45.73 -1.97 6.77
N PHE A 541 45.52 -0.67 7.00
CA PHE A 541 46.60 0.27 7.32
C PHE A 541 47.33 -0.09 8.63
N SER A 542 46.60 -0.53 9.65
CA SER A 542 47.16 -0.98 10.92
C SER A 542 48.08 -2.19 10.73
N VAL A 543 47.75 -3.13 9.83
CA VAL A 543 48.62 -4.27 9.51
C VAL A 543 49.96 -3.80 8.94
N PHE A 544 49.96 -2.85 7.99
CA PHE A 544 51.21 -2.32 7.45
C PHE A 544 52.02 -1.54 8.49
N SER A 545 51.36 -0.71 9.29
CA SER A 545 52.00 0.04 10.40
C SER A 545 52.64 -0.91 11.42
N PHE A 546 51.94 -1.99 11.75
CA PHE A 546 52.41 -3.00 12.70
C PHE A 546 53.57 -3.83 12.12
N ALA A 547 53.51 -4.18 10.83
CA ALA A 547 54.62 -4.83 10.13
C ALA A 547 55.88 -3.96 10.12
N LEU A 548 55.72 -2.64 9.89
CA LEU A 548 56.82 -1.68 9.97
C LEU A 548 57.42 -1.60 11.38
N LEU A 549 56.58 -1.61 12.42
CA LEU A 549 57.04 -1.65 13.81
C LEU A 549 57.84 -2.93 14.12
N PHE A 550 57.36 -4.08 13.64
CA PHE A 550 58.08 -5.36 13.74
C PHE A 550 59.44 -5.32 13.06
N TYR A 551 59.53 -4.68 11.89
CA TYR A 551 60.78 -4.49 11.16
C TYR A 551 61.77 -3.61 11.94
N TYR A 552 61.31 -2.54 12.59
CA TYR A 552 62.19 -1.66 13.37
C TYR A 552 62.63 -2.26 14.71
N SER A 553 61.72 -2.87 15.47
CA SER A 553 62.06 -3.50 16.76
C SER A 553 61.03 -4.54 17.17
N TRP A 554 61.38 -5.81 16.99
CA TRP A 554 60.51 -6.93 17.36
C TRP A 554 60.16 -6.95 18.87
N ARG A 555 61.02 -6.42 19.74
CA ARG A 555 60.77 -6.33 21.20
C ARG A 555 59.67 -5.32 21.51
N LEU A 556 59.74 -4.13 20.91
CA LEU A 556 58.70 -3.09 21.06
C LEU A 556 57.39 -3.54 20.40
N ALA A 557 57.48 -4.22 19.26
CA ALA A 557 56.31 -4.77 18.58
C ALA A 557 55.60 -5.84 19.43
N LEU A 558 56.34 -6.71 20.13
CA LEU A 558 55.75 -7.70 21.03
C LEU A 558 55.06 -7.06 22.24
N LEU A 559 55.65 -6.01 22.82
CA LEU A 559 55.01 -5.21 23.87
C LEU A 559 53.72 -4.54 23.36
N ALA A 560 53.77 -3.90 22.18
CA ALA A 560 52.60 -3.29 21.55
C ALA A 560 51.50 -4.34 21.26
N THR A 561 51.88 -5.55 20.87
CA THR A 561 50.94 -6.67 20.64
C THR A 561 50.18 -7.01 21.91
N VAL A 562 50.87 -7.15 23.04
CA VAL A 562 50.25 -7.44 24.34
C VAL A 562 49.28 -6.32 24.74
N LEU A 563 49.69 -5.06 24.60
CA LEU A 563 48.84 -3.90 24.89
C LEU A 563 47.57 -3.89 24.03
N VAL A 564 47.69 -4.15 22.73
CA VAL A 564 46.55 -4.23 21.80
C VAL A 564 45.62 -5.37 22.16
N ILE A 565 46.15 -6.56 22.52
CA ILE A 565 45.33 -7.71 22.92
C ILE A 565 44.52 -7.40 24.19
N VAL A 566 45.17 -6.83 25.21
CA VAL A 566 44.50 -6.45 26.46
C VAL A 566 43.41 -5.41 26.19
N LEU A 567 43.72 -4.37 25.42
CA LEU A 567 42.74 -3.35 25.05
C LEU A 567 41.58 -3.94 24.25
N SER A 568 41.87 -4.82 23.28
CA SER A 568 40.85 -5.46 22.47
C SER A 568 39.92 -6.33 23.32
N ALA A 569 40.45 -7.08 24.29
CA ALA A 569 39.65 -7.87 25.22
C ALA A 569 38.73 -6.99 26.11
N VAL A 570 39.25 -5.89 26.66
CA VAL A 570 38.48 -4.95 27.48
C VAL A 570 37.38 -4.29 26.65
N THR A 571 37.73 -3.74 25.47
CA THR A 571 36.76 -3.08 24.58
C THR A 571 35.69 -4.03 24.08
N MET A 572 36.05 -5.27 23.70
CA MET A 572 35.09 -6.29 23.25
C MET A 572 34.09 -6.66 24.35
N THR A 573 34.56 -6.78 25.60
CA THR A 573 33.71 -7.05 26.77
C THR A 573 32.72 -5.90 27.03
N LEU A 574 33.21 -4.65 26.98
CA LEU A 574 32.38 -3.45 27.14
C LEU A 574 31.34 -3.32 26.02
N VAL A 575 31.73 -3.57 24.76
CA VAL A 575 30.83 -3.54 23.60
C VAL A 575 29.73 -4.60 23.74
N TRP A 576 30.07 -5.82 24.16
CA TRP A 576 29.07 -6.87 24.37
C TRP A 576 28.03 -6.46 25.43
N LEU A 577 28.49 -5.86 26.53
CA LEU A 577 27.60 -5.32 27.57
C LEU A 577 26.75 -4.15 27.06
N GLN A 578 27.33 -3.25 26.27
CA GLN A 578 26.65 -2.10 25.68
C GLN A 578 25.53 -2.54 24.73
N VAL A 579 25.81 -3.50 23.84
CA VAL A 579 24.83 -4.02 22.86
C VAL A 579 23.63 -4.64 23.58
N ARG A 580 23.83 -5.32 24.71
CA ARG A 580 22.72 -5.87 25.52
C ARG A 580 21.78 -4.76 25.99
N HIS A 581 22.31 -3.66 26.53
CA HIS A 581 21.50 -2.52 26.99
C HIS A 581 20.87 -1.74 25.83
N GLN A 582 21.57 -1.60 24.70
CA GLN A 582 21.02 -0.94 23.51
C GLN A 582 19.82 -1.68 22.93
N ARG A 583 19.84 -3.02 22.90
CA ARG A 583 18.68 -3.82 22.44
C ARG A 583 17.44 -3.57 23.30
N GLU A 584 17.62 -3.51 24.62
CA GLU A 584 16.53 -3.20 25.55
C GLU A 584 16.00 -1.77 25.35
N LEU A 585 16.91 -0.80 25.19
CA LEU A 585 16.56 0.59 24.90
C LEU A 585 15.73 0.74 23.62
N LEU A 586 16.14 0.08 22.52
CA LEU A 586 15.40 0.10 21.25
C LEU A 586 13.98 -0.50 21.41
N ARG A 587 13.83 -1.57 22.20
CA ARG A 587 12.52 -2.15 22.51
C ARG A 587 11.62 -1.20 23.30
N LEU A 588 12.17 -0.49 24.29
CA LEU A 588 11.42 0.50 25.07
C LEU A 588 11.06 1.74 24.24
N GLN A 589 11.97 2.22 23.39
CA GLN A 589 11.70 3.29 22.42
C GLN A 589 10.50 2.96 21.52
N GLY A 590 10.46 1.75 20.95
CA GLY A 590 9.32 1.30 20.14
C GLY A 590 7.99 1.28 20.90
N LYS A 591 8.01 0.83 22.17
CA LYS A 591 6.82 0.85 23.05
C LYS A 591 6.34 2.27 23.35
N VAL A 592 7.24 3.19 23.68
CA VAL A 592 6.90 4.60 23.97
C VAL A 592 6.36 5.29 22.72
N ALA A 593 6.98 5.07 21.55
CA ALA A 593 6.48 5.59 20.28
C ALA A 593 5.07 5.07 19.97
N SER A 594 4.84 3.75 20.14
CA SER A 594 3.51 3.16 19.93
C SER A 594 2.45 3.71 20.89
N LEU A 595 2.82 3.95 22.16
CA LEU A 595 1.94 4.59 23.14
C LEU A 595 1.58 6.02 22.69
N LEU A 596 2.58 6.81 22.29
CA LEU A 596 2.36 8.18 21.80
C LEU A 596 1.42 8.21 20.59
N PHE A 597 1.61 7.34 19.59
CA PHE A 597 0.68 7.24 18.46
C PHE A 597 -0.75 6.89 18.91
N GLY A 598 -0.91 5.97 19.88
CA GLY A 598 -2.21 5.63 20.44
C GLY A 598 -2.88 6.80 21.19
N LEU A 599 -2.11 7.54 21.98
CA LEU A 599 -2.59 8.72 22.71
C LEU A 599 -2.99 9.85 21.76
N LEU A 600 -2.21 10.10 20.71
CA LEU A 600 -2.51 11.11 19.69
C LEU A 600 -3.74 10.72 18.86
N GLY A 601 -3.83 9.47 18.41
CA GLY A 601 -5.01 8.98 17.67
C GLY A 601 -6.29 8.94 18.52
N GLY A 602 -6.15 8.84 19.85
CA GLY A 602 -7.26 8.84 20.81
C GLY A 602 -7.53 10.20 21.48
N LEU A 603 -6.87 11.28 21.06
CA LEU A 603 -6.86 12.54 21.80
C LEU A 603 -8.25 13.13 22.03
N SER A 604 -9.13 13.08 21.03
CA SER A 604 -10.52 13.55 21.15
C SER A 604 -11.28 12.79 22.24
N LYS A 605 -11.08 11.48 22.35
CA LYS A 605 -11.71 10.63 23.38
C LYS A 605 -11.16 10.96 24.77
N LEU A 606 -9.84 11.16 24.87
CA LEU A 606 -9.18 11.51 26.13
C LEU A 606 -9.60 12.89 26.65
N ARG A 607 -9.82 13.86 25.75
CA ARG A 607 -10.32 15.19 26.12
C ARG A 607 -11.77 15.15 26.61
N VAL A 608 -12.65 14.48 25.87
CA VAL A 608 -14.07 14.35 26.25
C VAL A 608 -14.22 13.56 27.56
N GLY A 609 -13.39 12.55 27.79
CA GLY A 609 -13.40 11.75 29.02
C GLY A 609 -12.58 12.31 30.19
N GLY A 610 -12.00 13.52 30.09
CA GLY A 610 -11.18 14.11 31.15
C GLY A 610 -9.91 13.32 31.53
N ALA A 611 -9.47 12.39 30.67
CA ALA A 611 -8.44 11.40 30.98
C ALA A 611 -7.01 11.82 30.55
N VAL A 612 -6.83 13.06 30.08
CA VAL A 612 -5.52 13.59 29.62
C VAL A 612 -4.43 13.50 30.70
N PRO A 613 -4.68 13.88 31.98
CA PRO A 613 -3.65 13.74 33.02
C PRO A 613 -3.22 12.29 33.25
N ARG A 614 -4.16 11.35 33.16
CA ARG A 614 -3.91 9.90 33.31
C ARG A 614 -3.14 9.31 32.13
N ALA A 615 -3.38 9.81 30.93
CA ALA A 615 -2.59 9.48 29.75
C ALA A 615 -1.14 9.99 29.88
N PHE A 616 -0.96 11.21 30.40
CA PHE A 616 0.36 11.79 30.64
C PHE A 616 1.14 11.00 31.69
N THR A 617 0.53 10.59 32.81
CA THR A 617 1.23 9.80 33.83
C THR A 617 1.69 8.44 33.29
N LEU A 618 0.85 7.76 32.51
CA LEU A 618 1.23 6.51 31.84
C LEU A 618 2.41 6.70 30.89
N TRP A 619 2.39 7.76 30.07
CA TRP A 619 3.52 8.09 29.20
C TRP A 619 4.79 8.40 30.02
N ALA A 620 4.68 9.22 31.06
CA ALA A 620 5.81 9.63 31.89
C ALA A 620 6.50 8.43 32.57
N GLN A 621 5.74 7.45 33.05
CA GLN A 621 6.28 6.20 33.61
C GLN A 621 7.10 5.43 32.58
N ARG A 622 6.55 5.20 31.38
CA ARG A 622 7.25 4.47 30.31
C ARG A 622 8.48 5.23 29.80
N PHE A 623 8.38 6.54 29.71
CA PHE A 623 9.50 7.40 29.33
C PHE A 623 10.62 7.39 30.39
N ALA A 624 10.27 7.36 31.67
CA ALA A 624 11.24 7.22 32.75
C ALA A 624 12.00 5.88 32.67
N GLU A 625 11.30 4.76 32.44
CA GLU A 625 11.93 3.44 32.21
C GLU A 625 12.91 3.46 31.02
N GLN A 626 12.47 4.07 29.90
CA GLN A 626 13.31 4.27 28.72
C GLN A 626 14.56 5.08 29.06
N ARG A 627 14.41 6.18 29.81
CA ARG A 627 15.52 7.08 30.16
C ARG A 627 16.52 6.41 31.10
N GLN A 628 16.05 5.63 32.07
CA GLN A 628 16.94 4.86 32.95
C GLN A 628 17.78 3.85 32.17
N THR A 629 17.17 3.15 31.22
CA THR A 629 17.89 2.19 30.35
C THR A 629 18.89 2.92 29.44
N ALA A 630 18.53 4.09 28.92
CA ALA A 630 19.43 4.93 28.15
C ALA A 630 20.66 5.36 28.95
N ILE A 631 20.47 5.78 30.21
CA ILE A 631 21.58 6.16 31.10
C ILE A 631 22.50 4.97 31.35
N ARG A 632 21.96 3.75 31.56
CA ARG A 632 22.78 2.53 31.73
C ARG A 632 23.63 2.24 30.49
N ALA A 633 23.03 2.32 29.30
CA ALA A 633 23.75 2.14 28.04
C ALA A 633 24.85 3.21 27.86
N GLN A 634 24.53 4.47 28.20
CA GLN A 634 25.46 5.59 28.06
C GLN A 634 26.60 5.54 29.08
N ARG A 635 26.38 5.01 30.30
CA ARG A 635 27.46 4.77 31.27
C ARG A 635 28.51 3.80 30.72
N VAL A 636 28.08 2.71 30.08
CA VAL A 636 29.01 1.76 29.44
C VAL A 636 29.79 2.45 28.31
N ALA A 637 29.13 3.29 27.50
CA ALA A 637 29.78 4.08 26.47
C ALA A 637 30.80 5.08 27.03
N ILE A 638 30.49 5.77 28.13
CA ILE A 638 31.43 6.68 28.82
C ILE A 638 32.66 5.90 29.29
N VAL A 639 32.46 4.74 29.94
CA VAL A 639 33.58 3.89 30.38
C VAL A 639 34.46 3.49 29.19
N GLN A 640 33.85 3.11 28.06
CA GLN A 640 34.60 2.78 26.84
C GLN A 640 35.41 3.98 26.32
N THR A 641 34.82 5.17 26.26
CA THR A 641 35.53 6.40 25.85
C THR A 641 36.68 6.72 26.80
N THR A 642 36.47 6.60 28.11
CA THR A 642 37.53 6.81 29.10
C THR A 642 38.67 5.82 28.91
N VAL A 643 38.37 4.52 28.74
CA VAL A 643 39.40 3.49 28.46
C VAL A 643 40.19 3.83 27.20
N ASN A 644 39.53 4.24 26.12
CA ASN A 644 40.19 4.62 24.87
C ASN A 644 41.08 5.87 25.03
N SER A 645 40.61 6.90 25.74
CA SER A 645 41.38 8.12 25.99
C SER A 645 42.58 7.89 26.91
N THR A 646 42.43 7.06 27.95
CA THR A 646 43.53 6.70 28.85
C THR A 646 44.59 5.86 28.13
N TYR A 647 44.17 4.96 27.25
CA TYR A 647 45.10 4.19 26.43
C TYR A 647 45.96 5.08 25.54
N GLY A 648 45.38 6.11 24.91
CA GLY A 648 46.12 7.08 24.09
C GLY A 648 47.13 7.95 24.84
N LEU A 649 47.13 7.94 26.18
CA LEU A 649 48.17 8.58 27.00
C LEU A 649 49.32 7.63 27.35
N LEU A 650 49.09 6.32 27.28
CA LEU A 650 50.08 5.27 27.58
C LEU A 650 50.91 4.86 26.35
N THR A 651 50.43 5.17 25.15
CA THR A 651 51.07 4.93 23.85
C THR A 651 51.51 6.25 23.23
#